data_AF-A0A7S3BAG7-F1
#
_entry.id   AF-A0A7S3BAG7-F1
#
_cell.length_a   1.000
_cell.length_b   1.000
_cell.length_c   1.000
_cell.angle_alpha   90.00
_cell.angle_beta   90.00
_cell.angle_gamma   90.00
#
_symmetry.space_group_name_H-M   'P 1'
#
loop_
_entity.id
_entity.type
_entity.pdbx_description
1 polymer ?
#
loop_
_entity_poly.entity_id
_entity_poly.type
_entity_poly.pdbx_seq_one_letter_code
_entity_poly.pdbx_strand_id
1 'polypeptide(L)'
;MLGAGGQRTAAAGVANSVVDAVAAREPDAERSFMHRYNIASELLQKAVTEGPAEVTAVAVWLRYAAAKLLLWNNDYNVKPRELSAAQMRLTDQAIGILSSCADLREIMRLIMVGVGRGGEGDVGQRIRDEILVIQRNNDQMGGMMEEWHQKLHNNTCPDDVAICQALMDHIESGFDMAVYWDTLRAHGIDHARLSSYDRSIVSEPDLKAAHGKPKKLYDDLAKYLRSLKAVHSGADLESAVEACLGYSLHQVKGNSASKDGVHAVVSDTALANALRDLVASMGAADVETHMTGCVDCRLRLMPLLRPGGELAGDALKDVVYLDLALENAFRADVERTLAYTGAWGMSGLARLVGLAIENCALSLPDNDEMVYCARDWLAASSSADDDAQGWALRIKAAGDRTAVALAEATGHTHALLQPSAEAIGSALRIDGKAIATFTEEVVRAGPGAPLSQLLARLDPVLRAAADLGAWQVIAPYEATGCVICVDFLETVMEEVYAEPAIIVAGRVSGEEEIPEGAVAVVTPDMPDVLSHVAVRARNEGVCFATCFDEGALSSLRAMAGSTVCLRPSGPNDLLVEEVSPAVIDARGTAAITGGNSSPEAAAVPRIERVSWCGSWALPWDEYREGMVGAKSNNVASLRGRLPDWIRLPVSAALPFGVFDELLKDPCNATPAAELQALFTSAGVGQLSAAQLEQARAIAMRVRPTNTARAAIEAAMAFAGVPVPGG
;
A
#
# COMPACT_ATOMS: atom_id res chain seq x y z
N MET A 1 22.34 -10.16 -19.55
CA MET A 1 21.82 -11.54 -19.57
C MET A 1 20.43 -11.49 -18.97
N LEU A 2 19.42 -11.49 -19.84
CA LEU A 2 18.01 -11.43 -19.46
C LEU A 2 17.59 -12.85 -19.05
N GLY A 3 17.52 -13.09 -17.74
CA GLY A 3 16.91 -14.31 -17.20
C GLY A 3 15.41 -14.14 -17.23
N ALA A 4 14.73 -15.02 -17.94
CA ALA A 4 13.27 -15.15 -17.92
C ALA A 4 12.82 -15.51 -16.49
N GLY A 5 12.39 -14.51 -15.72
CA GLY A 5 11.61 -14.69 -14.50
C GLY A 5 10.19 -15.04 -14.89
N GLY A 6 9.83 -16.31 -14.79
CA GLY A 6 8.44 -16.71 -14.95
C GLY A 6 7.60 -16.13 -13.82
N GLN A 7 6.50 -15.45 -14.18
CA GLN A 7 5.40 -15.14 -13.26
C GLN A 7 4.96 -16.45 -12.59
N ARG A 8 5.44 -16.69 -11.37
CA ARG A 8 4.88 -17.68 -10.46
C ARG A 8 3.96 -16.94 -9.53
N THR A 9 2.68 -16.93 -9.89
CA THR A 9 1.58 -16.50 -9.03
C THR A 9 1.72 -17.14 -7.64
N ALA A 10 1.97 -16.35 -6.60
CA ALA A 10 1.77 -16.79 -5.22
C ALA A 10 0.32 -17.29 -5.11
N ALA A 11 0.13 -18.56 -4.78
CA ALA A 11 -1.19 -19.16 -4.74
C ALA A 11 -2.02 -18.52 -3.61
N ALA A 12 -3.07 -17.80 -3.99
CA ALA A 12 -4.09 -17.22 -3.11
C ALA A 12 -4.92 -18.34 -2.45
N GLY A 13 -4.36 -19.00 -1.43
CA GLY A 13 -5.00 -20.07 -0.68
C GLY A 13 -4.99 -19.79 0.83
N VAL A 14 -6.05 -20.21 1.52
CA VAL A 14 -6.11 -20.17 2.98
C VAL A 14 -5.35 -21.37 3.55
N ALA A 15 -4.34 -21.10 4.38
CA ALA A 15 -3.53 -22.11 5.05
C ALA A 15 -4.24 -22.73 6.26
N ASN A 16 -5.27 -23.55 6.02
CA ASN A 16 -6.14 -24.11 7.06
C ASN A 16 -5.35 -24.84 8.18
N SER A 17 -4.25 -25.53 7.87
CA SER A 17 -3.41 -26.19 8.87
C SER A 17 -2.82 -25.21 9.90
N VAL A 18 -2.32 -24.07 9.43
CA VAL A 18 -1.76 -23.01 10.29
C VAL A 18 -2.88 -22.27 11.02
N VAL A 19 -4.01 -22.00 10.35
CA VAL A 19 -5.18 -21.37 10.98
C VAL A 19 -5.67 -22.20 12.18
N ASP A 20 -5.85 -23.52 11.99
CA ASP A 20 -6.27 -24.43 13.04
C ASP A 20 -5.23 -24.49 14.18
N ALA A 21 -3.94 -24.52 13.84
CA ALA A 21 -2.87 -24.54 14.83
C ALA A 21 -2.78 -23.23 15.63
N VAL A 22 -2.99 -22.08 14.99
CA VAL A 22 -3.08 -20.77 15.64
C VAL A 22 -4.28 -20.75 16.58
N ALA A 23 -5.47 -21.12 16.10
CA ALA A 23 -6.68 -21.13 16.92
C ALA A 23 -6.56 -22.05 18.15
N ALA A 24 -5.94 -23.21 17.98
CA ALA A 24 -5.70 -24.15 19.09
C ALA A 24 -4.67 -23.66 20.10
N ARG A 25 -3.68 -22.87 19.68
CA ARG A 25 -2.54 -22.42 20.51
C ARG A 25 -2.66 -20.99 21.00
N GLU A 26 -3.63 -20.21 20.51
CA GLU A 26 -3.85 -18.84 20.96
C GLU A 26 -4.04 -18.75 22.49
N PRO A 27 -4.82 -19.62 23.16
CA PRO A 27 -4.93 -19.57 24.63
C PRO A 27 -3.59 -19.71 25.36
N ASP A 28 -2.63 -20.45 24.81
CA ASP A 28 -1.27 -20.53 25.35
C ASP A 28 -0.44 -19.28 25.00
N ALA A 29 -0.66 -18.68 23.84
CA ALA A 29 0.01 -17.47 23.37
C ALA A 29 -0.43 -16.21 24.15
N GLU A 30 -1.69 -16.15 24.58
CA GLU A 30 -2.27 -15.07 25.39
C GLU A 30 -1.56 -14.90 26.73
N ARG A 31 -0.88 -15.95 27.22
CA ARG A 31 -0.12 -15.88 28.47
C ARG A 31 0.96 -14.81 28.42
N SER A 32 1.68 -14.68 27.29
CA SER A 32 2.64 -13.60 27.09
C SER A 32 3.22 -13.59 25.69
N PHE A 33 3.79 -12.46 25.27
CA PHE A 33 4.60 -12.36 24.04
C PHE A 33 5.70 -13.42 23.93
N MET A 34 6.32 -13.84 25.04
CA MET A 34 7.34 -14.89 25.02
C MET A 34 6.76 -16.22 24.50
N HIS A 35 5.57 -16.60 24.97
CA HIS A 35 4.89 -17.80 24.47
C HIS A 35 4.48 -17.62 23.02
N ARG A 36 3.87 -16.48 22.66
CA ARG A 36 3.46 -16.17 21.29
C ARG A 36 4.63 -16.27 20.30
N TYR A 37 5.78 -15.69 20.62
CA TYR A 37 6.96 -15.73 19.73
C TYR A 37 7.57 -17.13 19.62
N ASN A 38 7.58 -17.93 20.69
CA ASN A 38 8.01 -19.33 20.60
C ASN A 38 7.06 -20.16 19.73
N ILE A 39 5.74 -19.99 19.92
CA ILE A 39 4.74 -20.65 19.10
C ILE A 39 4.91 -20.24 17.63
N ALA A 40 5.07 -18.94 17.36
CA ALA A 40 5.28 -18.41 16.02
C ALA A 40 6.56 -18.97 15.38
N SER A 41 7.66 -19.07 16.12
CA SER A 41 8.91 -19.68 15.65
C SER A 41 8.71 -21.14 15.24
N GLU A 42 8.03 -21.94 16.08
CA GLU A 42 7.70 -23.33 15.75
C GLU A 42 6.78 -23.48 14.53
N LEU A 43 5.76 -22.62 14.42
CA LEU A 43 4.83 -22.62 13.28
C LEU A 43 5.54 -22.20 12.00
N LEU A 44 6.34 -21.13 12.07
CA LEU A 44 7.11 -20.62 10.93
C LEU A 44 8.09 -21.68 10.39
N GLN A 45 8.63 -22.54 11.25
CA GLN A 45 9.56 -23.60 10.85
C GLN A 45 8.89 -24.63 9.94
N LYS A 46 7.65 -24.97 10.27
CA LYS A 46 6.83 -25.91 9.51
C LYS A 46 6.29 -25.26 8.24
N ALA A 47 5.77 -24.04 8.38
CA ALA A 47 5.15 -23.27 7.30
C ALA A 47 6.06 -23.11 6.08
N VAL A 48 7.35 -22.85 6.28
CA VAL A 48 8.33 -22.70 5.17
C VAL A 48 8.42 -23.94 4.28
N THR A 49 8.18 -25.14 4.84
CA THR A 49 8.19 -26.39 4.07
C THR A 49 6.86 -26.69 3.38
N GLU A 50 5.78 -26.04 3.82
CA GLU A 50 4.41 -26.25 3.33
C GLU A 50 4.06 -25.28 2.19
N GLY A 51 4.45 -24.00 2.30
CA GLY A 51 4.27 -23.03 1.23
C GLY A 51 4.22 -21.56 1.69
N PRO A 52 4.15 -20.61 0.74
CA PRO A 52 4.04 -19.19 1.05
C PRO A 52 2.76 -18.81 1.83
N ALA A 53 1.64 -19.49 1.56
CA ALA A 53 0.37 -19.21 2.23
C ALA A 53 0.45 -19.46 3.75
N GLU A 54 1.12 -20.54 4.15
CA GLU A 54 1.35 -20.93 5.53
C GLU A 54 2.24 -19.91 6.26
N VAL A 55 3.27 -19.41 5.57
CA VAL A 55 4.17 -18.38 6.12
C VAL A 55 3.42 -17.06 6.29
N THR A 56 2.59 -16.69 5.30
CA THR A 56 1.72 -15.51 5.37
C THR A 56 0.74 -15.59 6.53
N ALA A 57 0.13 -16.75 6.79
CA ALA A 57 -0.77 -16.95 7.92
C ALA A 57 -0.09 -16.66 9.28
N VAL A 58 1.17 -17.08 9.46
CA VAL A 58 1.95 -16.75 10.67
C VAL A 58 2.21 -15.24 10.77
N ALA A 59 2.54 -14.58 9.65
CA ALA A 59 2.76 -13.14 9.62
C ALA A 59 1.50 -12.35 9.97
N VAL A 60 0.35 -12.75 9.42
CA VAL A 60 -0.97 -12.15 9.73
C VAL A 60 -1.29 -12.28 11.21
N TRP A 61 -1.08 -13.46 11.80
CA TRP A 61 -1.31 -13.67 13.24
C TRP A 61 -0.44 -12.76 14.12
N LEU A 62 0.85 -12.64 13.80
CA LEU A 62 1.76 -11.73 14.51
C LEU A 62 1.36 -10.26 14.31
N ARG A 63 0.85 -9.90 13.14
CA ARG A 63 0.38 -8.54 12.86
C ARG A 63 -0.89 -8.20 13.62
N TYR A 64 -1.82 -9.13 13.81
CA TYR A 64 -2.97 -8.96 14.71
C TYR A 64 -2.53 -8.67 16.14
N ALA A 65 -1.51 -9.39 16.63
CA ALA A 65 -0.92 -9.11 17.94
C ALA A 65 -0.30 -7.70 17.97
N ALA A 66 0.51 -7.33 16.98
CA ALA A 66 1.12 -5.99 16.90
C ALA A 66 0.08 -4.86 16.80
N ALA A 67 -1.06 -5.11 16.17
CA ALA A 67 -2.18 -4.17 16.04
C ALA A 67 -3.06 -4.05 17.30
N LYS A 68 -2.67 -4.67 18.44
CA LYS A 68 -3.46 -4.71 19.69
C LYS A 68 -4.84 -5.39 19.57
N LEU A 69 -5.03 -6.22 18.53
CA LEU A 69 -6.28 -6.96 18.30
C LEU A 69 -6.33 -8.31 19.03
N LEU A 70 -5.20 -8.72 19.62
CA LEU A 70 -5.08 -9.94 20.44
C LEU A 70 -4.61 -9.60 21.84
N LEU A 71 -4.97 -10.44 22.82
CA LEU A 71 -4.50 -10.28 24.20
C LEU A 71 -2.99 -10.55 24.27
N TRP A 72 -2.24 -9.59 24.83
CA TRP A 72 -0.78 -9.66 24.87
C TRP A 72 -0.25 -10.50 26.03
N ASN A 73 -1.00 -10.55 27.13
CA ASN A 73 -0.58 -11.17 28.38
C ASN A 73 -1.82 -11.41 29.25
N ASN A 74 -1.79 -12.50 30.02
CA ASN A 74 -2.87 -12.91 30.92
C ASN A 74 -2.28 -13.58 32.16
N ASP A 75 -2.18 -12.83 33.25
CA ASP A 75 -1.75 -13.26 34.59
C ASP A 75 -0.52 -14.18 34.58
N TYR A 76 0.51 -13.81 33.82
CA TYR A 76 1.74 -14.59 33.72
C TYR A 76 2.99 -13.71 33.72
N ASN A 77 3.86 -13.90 34.71
CA ASN A 77 5.10 -13.13 34.81
C ASN A 77 6.20 -13.70 33.89
N VAL A 78 6.73 -12.87 33.00
CA VAL A 78 7.88 -13.20 32.15
C VAL A 78 9.05 -12.30 32.47
N LYS A 79 10.23 -12.90 32.71
CA LYS A 79 11.47 -12.13 32.85
C LYS A 79 11.83 -11.52 31.48
N PRO A 80 12.28 -10.26 31.39
CA PRO A 80 12.43 -9.60 30.10
C PRO A 80 13.54 -10.24 29.27
N ARG A 81 14.54 -10.86 29.92
CA ARG A 81 15.55 -11.70 29.26
C ARG A 81 14.95 -12.91 28.52
N GLU A 82 13.87 -13.50 29.03
CA GLU A 82 13.19 -14.65 28.41
C GLU A 82 12.36 -14.19 27.20
N LEU A 83 11.72 -13.02 27.31
CA LEU A 83 11.05 -12.36 26.19
C LEU A 83 12.05 -12.01 25.07
N SER A 84 13.15 -11.35 25.42
CA SER A 84 14.23 -10.97 24.49
C SER A 84 14.83 -12.17 23.78
N ALA A 85 15.02 -13.30 24.50
CA ALA A 85 15.50 -14.54 23.90
C ALA A 85 14.46 -15.18 22.95
N ALA A 86 13.16 -15.07 23.23
CA ALA A 86 12.11 -15.56 22.34
C ALA A 86 11.98 -14.72 21.07
N GLN A 87 12.07 -13.39 21.18
CA GLN A 87 12.17 -12.48 20.04
C GLN A 87 13.36 -12.87 19.16
N MET A 88 14.54 -13.03 19.76
CA MET A 88 15.76 -13.39 19.03
C MET A 88 15.62 -14.71 18.27
N ARG A 89 15.01 -15.75 18.87
CA ARG A 89 14.76 -17.02 18.16
C ARG A 89 13.89 -16.83 16.92
N LEU A 90 12.80 -16.06 17.06
CA LEU A 90 11.89 -15.79 15.95
C LEU A 90 12.57 -14.97 14.84
N THR A 91 13.34 -13.94 15.20
CA THR A 91 14.01 -13.07 14.24
C THR A 91 15.20 -13.75 13.55
N ASP A 92 15.97 -14.57 14.25
CA ASP A 92 17.03 -15.39 13.65
C ASP A 92 16.46 -16.39 12.64
N GLN A 93 15.31 -16.97 12.95
CA GLN A 93 14.61 -17.86 12.03
C GLN A 93 14.08 -17.12 10.80
N ALA A 94 13.48 -15.93 10.98
CA ALA A 94 13.04 -15.09 9.86
C ALA A 94 14.21 -14.73 8.93
N ILE A 95 15.39 -14.43 9.50
CA ILE A 95 16.60 -14.13 8.73
C ILE A 95 17.15 -15.36 8.01
N GLY A 96 17.08 -16.54 8.62
CA GLY A 96 17.43 -17.80 7.95
C GLY A 96 16.57 -18.06 6.70
N ILE A 97 15.27 -17.76 6.79
CA ILE A 97 14.32 -17.87 5.67
C ILE A 97 14.61 -16.81 4.61
N LEU A 98 14.77 -15.55 5.02
CA LEU A 98 15.10 -14.43 4.12
C LEU A 98 16.36 -14.70 3.30
N SER A 99 17.37 -15.31 3.93
CA SER A 99 18.65 -15.66 3.28
C SER A 99 18.49 -16.75 2.21
N SER A 100 17.46 -17.60 2.34
CA SER A 100 17.25 -18.80 1.53
C SER A 100 16.15 -18.65 0.48
N CYS A 101 15.19 -17.75 0.71
CA CYS A 101 13.97 -17.60 -0.09
C CYS A 101 13.70 -16.13 -0.41
N ALA A 102 14.08 -15.69 -1.61
CA ALA A 102 13.87 -14.31 -2.07
C ALA A 102 12.39 -13.90 -2.07
N ASP A 103 11.52 -14.83 -2.51
CA ASP A 103 10.09 -14.60 -2.71
C ASP A 103 9.33 -14.33 -1.39
N LEU A 104 9.90 -14.70 -0.24
CA LEU A 104 9.29 -14.49 1.08
C LEU A 104 9.80 -13.21 1.78
N ARG A 105 10.61 -12.40 1.09
CA ARG A 105 11.23 -11.21 1.67
C ARG A 105 10.22 -10.23 2.26
N GLU A 106 9.14 -9.93 1.55
CA GLU A 106 8.11 -9.00 2.02
C GLU A 106 7.47 -9.52 3.31
N ILE A 107 7.09 -10.79 3.34
CA ILE A 107 6.48 -11.42 4.52
C ILE A 107 7.45 -11.47 5.70
N MET A 108 8.74 -11.74 5.47
CA MET A 108 9.75 -11.70 6.53
C MET A 108 9.96 -10.28 7.07
N ARG A 109 10.00 -9.27 6.20
CA ARG A 109 10.04 -7.85 6.62
C ARG A 109 8.81 -7.51 7.46
N LEU A 110 7.61 -7.92 7.04
CA LEU A 110 6.36 -7.69 7.77
C LEU A 110 6.40 -8.30 9.18
N ILE A 111 6.91 -9.53 9.32
CA ILE A 111 7.14 -10.16 10.63
C ILE A 111 8.13 -9.35 11.47
N MET A 112 9.26 -8.95 10.89
CA MET A 112 10.32 -8.26 11.60
C MET A 112 9.93 -6.84 12.02
N VAL A 113 9.07 -6.13 11.28
CA VAL A 113 8.53 -4.82 11.70
C VAL A 113 7.73 -4.94 13.00
N GLY A 114 6.94 -6.02 13.14
CA GLY A 114 6.09 -6.25 14.31
C GLY A 114 6.82 -6.89 15.51
N VAL A 115 8.09 -7.27 15.36
CA VAL A 115 8.86 -7.98 16.38
C VAL A 115 10.19 -7.26 16.61
N GLY A 116 10.42 -6.78 17.84
CA GLY A 116 11.70 -6.20 18.23
C GLY A 116 12.88 -7.17 17.99
N ARG A 117 14.06 -6.61 17.72
CA ARG A 117 15.27 -7.36 17.33
C ARG A 117 15.55 -8.58 18.20
N GLY A 118 15.32 -8.45 19.50
CA GLY A 118 15.76 -9.39 20.51
C GLY A 118 17.27 -9.34 20.73
N GLY A 119 17.72 -10.01 21.80
CA GLY A 119 19.13 -10.07 22.17
C GLY A 119 19.40 -11.02 23.32
N GLU A 120 20.66 -11.43 23.45
CA GLU A 120 21.12 -12.31 24.53
C GLU A 120 21.36 -11.55 25.85
N GLY A 121 21.24 -12.29 26.97
CA GLY A 121 21.72 -11.83 28.28
C GLY A 121 20.91 -10.69 28.92
N ASP A 122 21.63 -9.66 29.36
CA ASP A 122 21.12 -8.61 30.25
C ASP A 122 20.37 -7.48 29.54
N VAL A 123 20.30 -7.46 28.20
CA VAL A 123 19.67 -6.35 27.45
C VAL A 123 18.22 -6.14 27.87
N GLY A 124 17.42 -7.21 27.95
CA GLY A 124 16.07 -7.12 28.51
C GLY A 124 16.06 -6.80 30.02
N GLN A 125 17.03 -7.32 30.78
CA GLN A 125 17.10 -7.08 32.23
C GLN A 125 17.40 -5.60 32.57
N ARG A 126 18.14 -4.90 31.69
CA ARG A 126 18.40 -3.45 31.81
C ARG A 126 17.13 -2.64 31.94
N ILE A 127 16.05 -3.02 31.26
CA ILE A 127 14.74 -2.34 31.38
C ILE A 127 14.31 -2.25 32.85
N ARG A 128 14.37 -3.36 33.59
CA ARG A 128 14.00 -3.38 35.02
C ARG A 128 15.01 -2.64 35.90
N ASP A 129 16.29 -2.72 35.57
CA ASP A 129 17.33 -2.12 36.40
C ASP A 129 17.42 -0.61 36.24
N GLU A 130 17.23 -0.09 35.03
CA GLU A 130 17.27 1.34 34.72
C GLU A 130 16.08 2.08 35.31
N ILE A 131 14.85 1.58 35.20
CA ILE A 131 13.68 2.26 35.79
C ILE A 131 13.82 2.44 37.31
N LEU A 132 14.36 1.43 38.01
CA LEU A 132 14.65 1.51 39.45
C LEU A 132 15.70 2.58 39.77
N VAL A 133 16.72 2.72 38.92
CA VAL A 133 17.75 3.75 39.06
C VAL A 133 17.15 5.15 38.82
N ILE A 134 16.25 5.29 37.84
CA ILE A 134 15.58 6.55 37.50
C ILE A 134 14.69 7.01 38.65
N GLN A 135 13.82 6.13 39.17
CA GLN A 135 12.96 6.44 40.32
C GLN A 135 13.79 6.90 41.52
N ARG A 136 14.91 6.21 41.81
CA ARG A 136 15.78 6.53 42.95
C ARG A 136 16.53 7.83 42.76
N ASN A 137 17.07 8.08 41.57
CA ASN A 137 17.89 9.24 41.28
C ASN A 137 17.08 10.54 41.18
N ASN A 138 15.78 10.44 40.92
CA ASN A 138 14.90 11.58 40.68
C ASN A 138 13.79 11.71 41.73
N ASP A 139 13.89 10.97 42.84
CA ASP A 139 12.93 10.98 43.96
C ASP A 139 11.47 10.73 43.49
N GLN A 140 11.31 9.87 42.47
CA GLN A 140 10.02 9.50 41.86
C GLN A 140 9.54 8.11 42.33
N MET A 141 9.62 7.85 43.64
CA MET A 141 9.13 6.60 44.24
C MET A 141 7.65 6.74 44.59
N GLY A 142 6.84 5.74 44.21
CA GLY A 142 5.39 5.73 44.41
C GLY A 142 4.59 6.26 43.21
N GLY A 143 3.27 6.32 43.37
CA GLY A 143 2.33 6.76 42.32
C GLY A 143 2.49 5.99 41.01
N MET A 144 2.27 6.69 39.89
CA MET A 144 2.35 6.13 38.54
C MET A 144 3.70 5.47 38.24
N MET A 145 4.82 6.08 38.67
CA MET A 145 6.15 5.57 38.38
C MET A 145 6.40 4.20 39.02
N GLU A 146 5.87 3.98 40.24
CA GLU A 146 5.95 2.67 40.89
C GLU A 146 5.01 1.65 40.25
N GLU A 147 3.80 2.06 39.90
CA GLU A 147 2.86 1.20 39.16
C GLU A 147 3.47 0.73 37.83
N TRP A 148 4.09 1.65 37.09
CA TRP A 148 4.77 1.34 35.84
C TRP A 148 5.99 0.43 36.04
N HIS A 149 6.79 0.65 37.08
CA HIS A 149 7.87 -0.25 37.45
C HIS A 149 7.36 -1.68 37.77
N GLN A 150 6.27 -1.81 38.54
CA GLN A 150 5.66 -3.11 38.84
C GLN A 150 5.13 -3.80 37.56
N LYS A 151 4.56 -3.02 36.64
CA LYS A 151 4.15 -3.49 35.32
C LYS A 151 5.33 -4.04 34.53
N LEU A 152 6.42 -3.28 34.38
CA LEU A 152 7.65 -3.71 33.70
C LEU A 152 8.30 -4.93 34.36
N HIS A 153 8.18 -5.04 35.68
CA HIS A 153 8.64 -6.19 36.44
C HIS A 153 7.79 -7.45 36.21
N ASN A 154 6.52 -7.30 35.82
CA ASN A 154 5.68 -8.41 35.43
C ASN A 154 5.85 -8.73 33.95
N ASN A 155 5.54 -7.77 33.07
CA ASN A 155 5.67 -7.87 31.63
C ASN A 155 6.01 -6.51 31.01
N THR A 156 7.12 -6.46 30.30
CA THR A 156 7.41 -5.33 29.41
C THR A 156 6.76 -5.58 28.04
N CYS A 157 6.29 -4.52 27.39
CA CYS A 157 5.62 -4.57 26.10
C CYS A 157 5.85 -3.27 25.30
N PRO A 158 5.46 -3.22 24.02
CA PRO A 158 5.64 -2.02 23.19
C PRO A 158 4.98 -0.75 23.74
N ASP A 159 3.87 -0.85 24.49
CA ASP A 159 3.22 0.32 25.12
C ASP A 159 4.16 1.06 26.09
N ASP A 160 5.21 0.41 26.63
CA ASP A 160 6.19 1.06 27.52
C ASP A 160 6.99 2.16 26.81
N VAL A 161 7.22 2.03 25.50
CA VAL A 161 7.91 3.07 24.69
C VAL A 161 7.06 4.34 24.67
N ALA A 162 5.76 4.20 24.40
CA ALA A 162 4.81 5.32 24.35
C ALA A 162 4.59 5.94 25.74
N ILE A 163 4.52 5.12 26.80
CA ILE A 163 4.44 5.62 28.19
C ILE A 163 5.68 6.48 28.53
N CYS A 164 6.88 6.01 28.18
CA CYS A 164 8.11 6.76 28.42
C CYS A 164 8.14 8.08 27.62
N GLN A 165 7.73 8.05 26.34
CA GLN A 165 7.65 9.26 25.51
C GLN A 165 6.63 10.25 26.07
N ALA A 166 5.44 9.80 26.47
CA ALA A 166 4.42 10.67 27.06
C ALA A 166 4.91 11.36 28.33
N LEU A 167 5.69 10.68 29.19
CA LEU A 167 6.33 11.30 30.35
C LEU A 167 7.36 12.37 29.95
N MET A 168 8.11 12.16 28.87
CA MET A 168 9.05 13.16 28.36
C MET A 168 8.33 14.39 27.80
N ASP A 169 7.29 14.20 26.99
CA ASP A 169 6.47 15.29 26.42
C ASP A 169 5.73 16.08 27.52
N HIS A 170 5.29 15.38 28.57
CA HIS A 170 4.74 16.00 29.77
C HIS A 170 5.78 16.92 30.45
N ILE A 171 7.04 16.50 30.57
CA ILE A 171 8.09 17.34 31.17
C ILE A 171 8.41 18.54 30.28
N GLU A 172 8.53 18.35 28.96
CA GLU A 172 8.85 19.42 28.01
C GLU A 172 7.74 20.48 27.90
N SER A 173 6.47 20.05 27.97
CA SER A 173 5.32 20.97 27.97
C SER A 173 5.14 21.74 29.28
N GLY A 174 6.03 21.56 30.26
CA GLY A 174 5.92 22.20 31.57
C GLY A 174 4.88 21.54 32.47
N PHE A 175 4.75 20.22 32.38
CA PHE A 175 3.81 19.37 33.12
C PHE A 175 2.35 19.56 32.71
N ASP A 176 2.09 19.74 31.41
CA ASP A 176 0.72 19.74 30.88
C ASP A 176 0.19 18.31 30.76
N MET A 177 -0.87 18.00 31.52
CA MET A 177 -1.50 16.67 31.51
C MET A 177 -2.25 16.41 30.21
N ALA A 178 -2.70 17.44 29.49
CA ALA A 178 -3.32 17.27 28.18
C ALA A 178 -2.33 16.68 27.18
N VAL A 179 -1.11 17.21 27.14
CA VAL A 179 -0.02 16.71 26.27
C VAL A 179 0.33 15.26 26.60
N TYR A 180 0.44 14.91 27.89
CA TYR A 180 0.65 13.51 28.31
C TYR A 180 -0.39 12.56 27.73
N TRP A 181 -1.68 12.91 27.88
CA TRP A 181 -2.77 12.08 27.38
C TRP A 181 -2.90 12.11 25.86
N ASP A 182 -2.57 13.22 25.19
CA ASP A 182 -2.54 13.32 23.73
C ASP A 182 -1.46 12.40 23.15
N THR A 183 -0.26 12.39 23.72
CA THR A 183 0.80 11.46 23.32
C THR A 183 0.38 10.00 23.49
N LEU A 184 -0.25 9.65 24.62
CA LEU A 184 -0.75 8.28 24.83
C LEU A 184 -1.86 7.89 23.86
N ARG A 185 -2.84 8.78 23.63
CA ARG A 185 -3.94 8.55 22.69
C ARG A 185 -3.45 8.37 21.26
N ALA A 186 -2.45 9.14 20.85
CA ALA A 186 -1.82 8.98 19.53
C ALA A 186 -1.22 7.57 19.32
N HIS A 187 -0.92 6.84 20.41
CA HIS A 187 -0.43 5.47 20.38
C HIS A 187 -1.52 4.43 20.72
N GLY A 188 -2.80 4.82 20.76
CA GLY A 188 -3.91 3.94 21.13
C GLY A 188 -3.80 3.44 22.58
N ILE A 189 -3.40 4.31 23.50
CA ILE A 189 -3.35 4.04 24.94
C ILE A 189 -4.28 5.02 25.65
N ASP A 190 -5.32 4.50 26.27
CA ASP A 190 -6.26 5.24 27.11
C ASP A 190 -6.22 4.73 28.57
N HIS A 191 -7.05 5.31 29.44
CA HIS A 191 -7.15 4.88 30.83
C HIS A 191 -7.58 3.41 30.96
N ALA A 192 -8.47 2.94 30.09
CA ALA A 192 -8.92 1.54 30.11
C ALA A 192 -7.76 0.59 29.79
N ARG A 193 -6.92 0.95 28.82
CA ARG A 193 -5.71 0.19 28.46
C ARG A 193 -4.71 0.16 29.60
N LEU A 194 -4.39 1.30 30.21
CA LEU A 194 -3.45 1.36 31.34
C LEU A 194 -3.91 0.54 32.55
N SER A 195 -5.22 0.53 32.82
CA SER A 195 -5.81 -0.25 33.91
C SER A 195 -5.94 -1.74 33.59
N SER A 196 -5.96 -2.13 32.30
CA SER A 196 -6.13 -3.52 31.85
C SER A 196 -4.91 -4.43 32.06
N TYR A 197 -3.71 -3.87 32.32
CA TYR A 197 -2.53 -4.68 32.58
C TYR A 197 -2.68 -5.48 33.89
N ASP A 198 -2.11 -6.70 33.96
CA ASP A 198 -2.06 -7.51 35.20
C ASP A 198 -1.57 -6.73 36.43
N ARG A 199 -0.65 -5.78 36.19
CA ARG A 199 -0.21 -4.77 37.14
C ARG A 199 -0.65 -3.42 36.58
N SER A 200 -1.85 -3.02 36.96
CA SER A 200 -2.52 -1.82 36.45
C SER A 200 -1.73 -0.55 36.76
N ILE A 201 -1.75 0.39 35.82
CA ILE A 201 -1.34 1.77 36.04
C ILE A 201 -2.63 2.58 36.15
N VAL A 202 -2.88 3.16 37.31
CA VAL A 202 -4.14 3.85 37.66
C VAL A 202 -3.90 5.28 38.11
N SER A 203 -2.69 5.58 38.59
CA SER A 203 -2.29 6.92 39.00
C SER A 203 -1.85 7.75 37.79
N GLU A 204 -2.15 9.06 37.83
CA GLU A 204 -1.53 10.03 36.93
C GLU A 204 -0.09 10.34 37.36
N PRO A 205 0.78 10.79 36.44
CA PRO A 205 2.15 11.18 36.79
C PRO A 205 2.16 12.43 37.68
N ASP A 206 2.48 12.26 38.97
CA ASP A 206 2.73 13.37 39.90
C ASP A 206 4.23 13.63 40.05
N LEU A 207 4.81 14.34 39.07
CA LEU A 207 6.24 14.63 38.99
C LEU A 207 6.66 15.87 39.82
N LYS A 208 5.88 16.30 40.81
CA LYS A 208 6.13 17.51 41.63
C LYS A 208 7.52 17.56 42.26
N ALA A 209 8.04 16.41 42.71
CA ALA A 209 9.40 16.33 43.26
C ALA A 209 10.49 16.61 42.21
N ALA A 210 10.21 16.39 40.93
CA ALA A 210 11.09 16.70 39.80
C ALA A 210 11.02 18.18 39.35
N HIS A 211 10.07 18.99 39.83
CA HIS A 211 9.95 20.42 39.45
C HIS A 211 11.25 21.21 39.73
N GLY A 212 12.07 20.76 40.69
CA GLY A 212 13.37 21.37 40.98
C GLY A 212 14.50 20.95 40.02
N LYS A 213 14.35 19.85 39.27
CA LYS A 213 15.35 19.27 38.34
C LYS A 213 14.70 18.57 37.13
N PRO A 214 13.79 19.22 36.38
CA PRO A 214 13.03 18.56 35.31
C PRO A 214 13.94 18.01 34.22
N LYS A 215 14.99 18.76 33.87
CA LYS A 215 16.01 18.34 32.89
C LYS A 215 16.70 17.02 33.25
N LYS A 216 16.99 16.78 34.52
CA LYS A 216 17.68 15.54 34.94
C LYS A 216 16.78 14.32 34.71
N LEU A 217 15.52 14.41 35.13
CA LEU A 217 14.55 13.33 34.93
C LEU A 217 14.33 13.09 33.43
N TYR A 218 14.22 14.16 32.65
CA TYR A 218 14.14 14.08 31.19
C TYR A 218 15.35 13.34 30.59
N ASP A 219 16.58 13.75 30.93
CA ASP A 219 17.81 13.14 30.40
C ASP A 219 17.92 11.64 30.79
N ASP A 220 17.42 11.27 31.97
CA ASP A 220 17.39 9.89 32.45
C ASP A 220 16.30 9.06 31.74
N LEU A 221 15.10 9.62 31.52
CA LEU A 221 14.03 9.00 30.73
C LEU A 221 14.42 8.87 29.26
N ALA A 222 15.13 9.84 28.68
CA ALA A 222 15.62 9.78 27.30
C ALA A 222 16.60 8.61 27.10
N LYS A 223 17.48 8.35 28.07
CA LYS A 223 18.35 7.15 28.05
C LYS A 223 17.53 5.87 28.15
N TYR A 224 16.51 5.87 29.00
CA TYR A 224 15.64 4.72 29.20
C TYR A 224 14.80 4.39 27.98
N LEU A 225 14.28 5.42 27.30
CA LEU A 225 13.54 5.29 26.06
C LEU A 225 14.37 4.58 24.99
N ARG A 226 15.68 4.87 24.89
CA ARG A 226 16.59 4.15 23.98
C ARG A 226 16.70 2.66 24.33
N SER A 227 16.80 2.32 25.62
CA SER A 227 16.78 0.92 26.07
C SER A 227 15.46 0.22 25.75
N LEU A 228 14.32 0.90 25.92
CA LEU A 228 13.00 0.36 25.58
C LEU A 228 12.84 0.14 24.06
N LYS A 229 13.25 1.11 23.24
CA LYS A 229 13.21 1.04 21.78
C LYS A 229 14.11 -0.08 21.25
N ALA A 230 15.31 -0.25 21.78
CA ALA A 230 16.20 -1.33 21.39
C ALA A 230 15.59 -2.75 21.58
N VAL A 231 14.65 -2.91 22.52
CA VAL A 231 13.98 -4.19 22.78
C VAL A 231 12.64 -4.31 22.07
N HIS A 232 11.84 -3.24 22.02
CA HIS A 232 10.45 -3.29 21.56
C HIS A 232 10.18 -2.63 20.21
N SER A 233 11.10 -1.79 19.71
CA SER A 233 10.95 -1.09 18.43
C SER A 233 11.92 -1.65 17.40
N GLY A 234 11.43 -2.56 16.55
CA GLY A 234 12.24 -3.11 15.46
C GLY A 234 12.72 -2.06 14.45
N ALA A 235 11.93 -1.01 14.21
CA ALA A 235 12.18 0.01 13.20
C ALA A 235 12.58 1.39 13.76
N ASP A 236 13.21 1.44 14.94
CA ASP A 236 13.77 2.69 15.48
C ASP A 236 15.13 3.03 14.83
N LEU A 237 15.24 4.24 14.25
CA LEU A 237 16.40 4.65 13.46
C LEU A 237 17.69 4.74 14.29
N GLU A 238 17.64 5.38 15.46
CA GLU A 238 18.82 5.51 16.34
C GLU A 238 19.34 4.13 16.74
N SER A 239 18.45 3.27 17.24
CA SER A 239 18.79 1.90 17.67
C SER A 239 19.37 1.05 16.54
N ALA A 240 18.80 1.14 15.33
CA ALA A 240 19.25 0.36 14.18
C ALA A 240 20.60 0.86 13.63
N VAL A 241 20.84 2.18 13.62
CA VAL A 241 22.13 2.77 13.26
C VAL A 241 23.20 2.36 14.27
N GLU A 242 22.92 2.44 15.57
CA GLU A 242 23.84 1.99 16.62
C GLU A 242 24.15 0.49 16.48
N ALA A 243 23.15 -0.35 16.18
CA ALA A 243 23.35 -1.78 15.99
C ALA A 243 24.28 -2.11 14.82
N CYS A 244 24.30 -1.28 13.77
CA CYS A 244 25.15 -1.44 12.58
C CYS A 244 26.52 -0.75 12.71
N LEU A 245 26.62 0.38 13.41
CA LEU A 245 27.89 1.11 13.61
C LEU A 245 28.67 0.63 14.85
N GLY A 246 28.00 -0.08 15.74
CA GLY A 246 28.52 -0.50 17.04
C GLY A 246 28.23 0.54 18.12
N TYR A 247 28.05 0.06 19.34
CA TYR A 247 27.75 0.91 20.49
C TYR A 247 28.39 0.38 21.77
N SER A 248 28.48 1.26 22.77
CA SER A 248 28.88 0.91 24.13
C SER A 248 27.94 1.60 25.11
N LEU A 249 27.11 0.81 25.78
CA LEU A 249 26.18 1.32 26.78
C LEU A 249 26.89 1.52 28.12
N HIS A 250 26.46 2.56 28.83
CA HIS A 250 26.92 2.82 30.19
C HIS A 250 26.56 1.65 31.13
N GLN A 251 27.38 1.49 32.17
CA GLN A 251 27.25 0.41 33.14
C GLN A 251 26.04 0.65 34.06
N VAL A 252 25.15 -0.34 34.17
CA VAL A 252 23.99 -0.29 35.07
C VAL A 252 24.10 -1.46 36.05
N LYS A 253 24.14 -1.16 37.35
CA LYS A 253 24.28 -2.15 38.44
C LYS A 253 25.41 -3.18 38.24
N GLY A 254 26.51 -2.79 37.60
CA GLY A 254 27.67 -3.66 37.36
C GLY A 254 27.71 -4.30 35.96
N ASN A 255 26.62 -4.24 35.19
CA ASN A 255 26.54 -4.84 33.85
C ASN A 255 26.82 -3.78 32.77
N SER A 256 27.84 -4.04 31.94
CA SER A 256 28.13 -3.27 30.71
C SER A 256 27.71 -4.07 29.49
N ALA A 257 27.17 -3.41 28.48
CA ALA A 257 26.82 -4.02 27.20
C ALA A 257 27.44 -3.22 26.07
N SER A 258 28.18 -3.88 25.20
CA SER A 258 28.76 -3.30 23.99
C SER A 258 28.57 -4.25 22.84
N LYS A 259 28.50 -3.71 21.63
CA LYS A 259 28.36 -4.48 20.41
C LYS A 259 29.27 -3.91 19.34
N ASP A 260 30.01 -4.78 18.67
CA ASP A 260 30.82 -4.40 17.52
C ASP A 260 29.91 -4.07 16.32
N GLY A 261 30.32 -3.11 15.50
CA GLY A 261 29.59 -2.74 14.30
C GLY A 261 29.70 -3.81 13.20
N VAL A 262 28.71 -3.80 12.29
CA VAL A 262 28.73 -4.65 11.09
C VAL A 262 29.84 -4.15 10.17
N HIS A 263 30.88 -4.97 9.99
CA HIS A 263 32.09 -4.58 9.24
C HIS A 263 31.77 -3.98 7.86
N ALA A 264 30.84 -4.58 7.10
CA ALA A 264 30.44 -4.08 5.79
C ALA A 264 29.91 -2.63 5.84
N VAL A 265 29.15 -2.27 6.89
CA VAL A 265 28.62 -0.91 7.09
C VAL A 265 29.71 0.04 7.60
N VAL A 266 30.48 -0.38 8.60
CA VAL A 266 31.53 0.46 9.21
C VAL A 266 32.65 0.77 8.23
N SER A 267 32.97 -0.17 7.33
CA SER A 267 34.03 0.00 6.34
C SER A 267 33.67 0.97 5.20
N ASP A 268 32.38 1.15 4.90
CA ASP A 268 31.91 2.23 4.02
C ASP A 268 31.79 3.52 4.85
N THR A 269 32.87 4.30 4.86
CA THR A 269 32.93 5.56 5.64
C THR A 269 31.90 6.59 5.20
N ALA A 270 31.47 6.58 3.93
CA ALA A 270 30.44 7.48 3.44
C ALA A 270 29.06 7.09 3.98
N LEU A 271 28.73 5.80 3.93
CA LEU A 271 27.51 5.27 4.55
C LEU A 271 27.51 5.52 6.07
N ALA A 272 28.60 5.19 6.76
CA ALA A 272 28.69 5.36 8.20
C ALA A 272 28.54 6.81 8.66
N ASN A 273 29.06 7.78 7.90
CA ASN A 273 28.87 9.19 8.19
C ASN A 273 27.43 9.63 7.90
N ALA A 274 26.87 9.25 6.75
CA ALA A 274 25.49 9.57 6.39
C ALA A 274 24.48 9.06 7.44
N LEU A 275 24.68 7.84 7.96
CA LEU A 275 23.84 7.30 9.04
C LEU A 275 23.92 8.11 10.34
N ARG A 276 25.12 8.61 10.72
CA ARG A 276 25.28 9.49 11.89
C ARG A 276 24.60 10.84 11.68
N ASP A 277 24.73 11.40 10.48
CA ASP A 277 24.12 12.67 10.12
C ASP A 277 22.59 12.58 10.12
N LEU A 278 22.02 11.46 9.64
CA LEU A 278 20.58 11.18 9.73
C LEU A 278 20.09 11.17 11.17
N VAL A 279 20.74 10.40 12.06
CA VAL A 279 20.37 10.37 13.49
C VAL A 279 20.47 11.76 14.11
N ALA A 280 21.51 12.54 13.77
CA ALA A 280 21.69 13.89 14.29
C ALA A 280 20.67 14.92 13.75
N SER A 281 20.03 14.64 12.61
CA SER A 281 19.06 15.52 11.96
C SER A 281 17.61 15.02 12.08
N MET A 282 17.35 13.99 12.88
CA MET A 282 16.00 13.55 13.20
C MET A 282 15.16 14.72 13.75
N GLY A 283 13.99 14.96 13.14
CA GLY A 283 13.10 16.06 13.52
C GLY A 283 13.57 17.45 13.09
N ALA A 284 14.66 17.56 12.31
CA ALA A 284 15.10 18.84 11.75
C ALA A 284 14.06 19.45 10.80
N ALA A 285 14.11 20.77 10.64
CA ALA A 285 13.21 21.50 9.74
C ALA A 285 13.46 21.18 8.24
N ASP A 286 14.70 20.83 7.88
CA ASP A 286 15.06 20.45 6.51
C ASP A 286 14.76 18.97 6.25
N VAL A 287 13.51 18.73 5.89
CA VAL A 287 12.99 17.37 5.68
C VAL A 287 13.46 16.78 4.35
N GLU A 288 13.68 17.61 3.31
CA GLU A 288 14.13 17.14 1.99
C GLU A 288 15.49 16.44 2.10
N THR A 289 16.42 17.05 2.82
CA THR A 289 17.77 16.50 3.04
C THR A 289 17.71 15.20 3.84
N HIS A 290 16.90 15.14 4.90
CA HIS A 290 16.77 13.92 5.70
C HIS A 290 16.13 12.77 4.92
N MET A 291 15.06 13.04 4.15
CA MET A 291 14.43 12.06 3.26
C MET A 291 15.40 11.56 2.18
N THR A 292 16.17 12.46 1.56
CA THR A 292 17.19 12.10 0.56
C THR A 292 18.25 11.18 1.18
N GLY A 293 18.76 11.55 2.37
CA GLY A 293 19.73 10.73 3.09
C GLY A 293 19.20 9.34 3.43
N CYS A 294 17.91 9.22 3.78
CA CYS A 294 17.27 7.92 4.02
C CYS A 294 17.33 7.05 2.76
N VAL A 295 16.87 7.56 1.62
CA VAL A 295 16.86 6.82 0.34
C VAL A 295 18.29 6.45 -0.10
N ASP A 296 19.24 7.39 -0.01
CA ASP A 296 20.65 7.16 -0.35
C ASP A 296 21.29 6.06 0.50
N CYS A 297 21.03 6.06 1.81
CA CYS A 297 21.51 5.01 2.70
C CYS A 297 20.90 3.67 2.32
N ARG A 298 19.59 3.60 2.07
CA ARG A 298 18.92 2.37 1.64
C ARG A 298 19.48 1.83 0.33
N LEU A 299 19.71 2.70 -0.66
CA LEU A 299 20.36 2.32 -1.94
C LEU A 299 21.74 1.68 -1.72
N ARG A 300 22.54 2.23 -0.81
CA ARG A 300 23.86 1.67 -0.45
C ARG A 300 23.77 0.34 0.30
N LEU A 301 22.69 0.10 1.05
CA LEU A 301 22.46 -1.17 1.76
C LEU A 301 21.96 -2.28 0.84
N MET A 302 21.32 -1.95 -0.29
CA MET A 302 20.71 -2.94 -1.19
C MET A 302 21.62 -4.12 -1.59
N PRO A 303 22.91 -3.93 -1.93
CA PRO A 303 23.80 -5.05 -2.24
C PRO A 303 23.98 -6.03 -1.07
N LEU A 304 23.94 -5.53 0.17
CA LEU A 304 24.11 -6.32 1.39
C LEU A 304 22.87 -7.13 1.76
N LEU A 305 21.70 -6.70 1.28
CA LEU A 305 20.41 -7.33 1.55
C LEU A 305 20.04 -8.42 0.54
N ARG A 306 20.88 -8.71 -0.46
CA ARG A 306 20.55 -9.69 -1.50
C ARG A 306 20.54 -11.12 -0.93
N PRO A 307 19.57 -11.97 -1.33
CA PRO A 307 19.58 -13.40 -0.98
C PRO A 307 20.90 -14.05 -1.43
N GLY A 308 21.51 -14.85 -0.55
CA GLY A 308 22.83 -15.46 -0.78
C GLY A 308 24.00 -14.46 -0.85
N GLY A 309 23.82 -13.24 -0.33
CA GLY A 309 24.85 -12.20 -0.26
C GLY A 309 25.96 -12.48 0.77
N GLU A 310 26.84 -11.48 0.98
CA GLU A 310 28.00 -11.60 1.86
C GLU A 310 27.65 -11.61 3.36
N LEU A 311 26.46 -11.12 3.72
CA LEU A 311 25.99 -11.09 5.11
C LEU A 311 25.12 -12.29 5.44
N ALA A 312 25.27 -12.79 6.66
CA ALA A 312 24.43 -13.84 7.22
C ALA A 312 24.26 -13.64 8.74
N GLY A 313 23.25 -14.31 9.32
CA GLY A 313 23.02 -14.30 10.77
C GLY A 313 22.81 -12.89 11.33
N ASP A 314 23.46 -12.59 12.46
CA ASP A 314 23.25 -11.34 13.21
C ASP A 314 23.55 -10.08 12.38
N ALA A 315 24.60 -10.11 11.55
CA ALA A 315 24.96 -8.98 10.71
C ALA A 315 23.90 -8.67 9.63
N LEU A 316 23.33 -9.69 8.99
CA LEU A 316 22.24 -9.51 8.05
C LEU A 316 20.98 -9.00 8.77
N LYS A 317 20.70 -9.54 9.96
CA LYS A 317 19.58 -9.10 10.81
C LYS A 317 19.64 -7.60 11.11
N ASP A 318 20.80 -7.10 11.53
CA ASP A 318 20.97 -5.68 11.83
C ASP A 318 20.77 -4.80 10.60
N VAL A 319 21.28 -5.22 9.44
CA VAL A 319 21.13 -4.47 8.20
C VAL A 319 19.67 -4.48 7.69
N VAL A 320 18.92 -5.57 7.91
CA VAL A 320 17.48 -5.60 7.63
C VAL A 320 16.71 -4.64 8.54
N TYR A 321 17.00 -4.64 9.84
CA TYR A 321 16.39 -3.68 10.76
C TYR A 321 16.75 -2.23 10.43
N LEU A 322 17.99 -1.98 9.98
CA LEU A 322 18.39 -0.66 9.49
C LEU A 322 17.60 -0.24 8.25
N ASP A 323 17.39 -1.12 7.28
CA ASP A 323 16.56 -0.81 6.10
C ASP A 323 15.10 -0.51 6.49
N LEU A 324 14.53 -1.27 7.42
CA LEU A 324 13.19 -1.03 7.96
C LEU A 324 13.10 0.31 8.70
N ALA A 325 14.13 0.65 9.48
CA ALA A 325 14.15 1.89 10.23
C ALA A 325 14.31 3.13 9.35
N LEU A 326 15.10 3.03 8.27
CA LEU A 326 15.23 4.10 7.26
C LEU A 326 13.92 4.31 6.49
N GLU A 327 13.22 3.24 6.14
CA GLU A 327 11.88 3.32 5.52
C GLU A 327 10.87 3.99 6.45
N ASN A 328 10.86 3.61 7.72
CA ASN A 328 9.96 4.20 8.72
C ASN A 328 10.28 5.67 9.00
N ALA A 329 11.56 6.04 9.04
CA ALA A 329 11.98 7.43 9.18
C ALA A 329 11.55 8.30 7.99
N PHE A 330 11.69 7.78 6.77
CA PHE A 330 11.19 8.44 5.56
C PHE A 330 9.67 8.69 5.62
N ARG A 331 8.89 7.68 6.05
CA ARG A 331 7.44 7.81 6.21
C ARG A 331 7.08 8.89 7.23
N ALA A 332 7.71 8.87 8.40
CA ALA A 332 7.45 9.85 9.47
C ALA A 332 7.71 11.30 9.00
N ASP A 333 8.74 11.50 8.17
CA ASP A 333 9.04 12.80 7.58
C ASP A 333 8.01 13.29 6.57
N VAL A 334 7.50 12.39 5.73
CA VAL A 334 6.39 12.71 4.81
C VAL A 334 5.15 13.10 5.63
N GLU A 335 4.74 12.27 6.58
CA GLU A 335 3.58 12.53 7.44
C GLU A 335 3.68 13.89 8.15
N ARG A 336 4.87 14.24 8.65
CA ARG A 336 5.13 15.54 9.28
C ARG A 336 5.00 16.71 8.31
N THR A 337 5.31 16.53 7.02
CA THR A 337 5.35 17.62 6.04
C THR A 337 4.05 17.80 5.25
N LEU A 338 3.17 16.80 5.21
CA LEU A 338 1.93 16.81 4.42
C LEU A 338 1.09 18.06 4.61
N ALA A 339 1.00 18.57 5.85
CA ALA A 339 0.21 19.74 6.21
C ALA A 339 0.73 21.06 5.61
N TYR A 340 2.01 21.14 5.20
CA TYR A 340 2.65 22.37 4.72
C TYR A 340 3.20 22.24 3.29
N THR A 341 2.80 21.18 2.57
CA THR A 341 3.22 20.87 1.19
C THR A 341 3.00 22.02 0.20
N GLY A 342 2.02 22.90 0.44
CA GLY A 342 1.79 24.10 -0.38
C GLY A 342 2.99 25.06 -0.46
N ALA A 343 3.91 25.04 0.51
CA ALA A 343 5.11 25.89 0.51
C ALA A 343 6.21 25.42 -0.48
N TRP A 344 6.13 24.18 -0.98
CA TRP A 344 7.19 23.53 -1.75
C TRP A 344 7.10 23.80 -3.25
N GLY A 345 5.96 24.31 -3.72
CA GLY A 345 5.68 24.51 -5.13
C GLY A 345 5.70 23.20 -5.94
N MET A 346 5.45 23.34 -7.24
CA MET A 346 5.32 22.18 -8.14
C MET A 346 6.61 21.35 -8.23
N SER A 347 7.76 21.99 -8.45
CA SER A 347 9.05 21.30 -8.61
C SER A 347 9.55 20.68 -7.30
N GLY A 348 9.28 21.30 -6.14
CA GLY A 348 9.62 20.72 -4.84
C GLY A 348 8.81 19.47 -4.54
N LEU A 349 7.50 19.51 -4.77
CA LEU A 349 6.63 18.34 -4.62
C LEU A 349 7.02 17.23 -5.59
N ALA A 350 7.38 17.55 -6.84
CA ALA A 350 7.83 16.56 -7.80
C ALA A 350 9.13 15.85 -7.38
N ARG A 351 10.06 16.55 -6.72
CA ARG A 351 11.27 15.93 -6.14
C ARG A 351 10.93 14.99 -4.99
N LEU A 352 10.05 15.40 -4.08
CA LEU A 352 9.61 14.54 -2.96
C LEU A 352 8.89 13.28 -3.45
N VAL A 353 8.03 13.40 -4.47
CA VAL A 353 7.41 12.23 -5.11
C VAL A 353 8.49 11.31 -5.72
N GLY A 354 9.50 11.87 -6.40
CA GLY A 354 10.63 11.08 -6.92
C GLY A 354 11.33 10.25 -5.85
N LEU A 355 11.65 10.87 -4.70
CA LEU A 355 12.22 10.16 -3.55
C LEU A 355 11.28 9.08 -3.01
N ALA A 356 9.97 9.34 -2.97
CA ALA A 356 8.98 8.36 -2.51
C ALA A 356 8.82 7.17 -3.47
N ILE A 357 8.95 7.39 -4.78
CA ILE A 357 8.97 6.31 -5.79
C ILE A 357 10.20 5.44 -5.58
N GLU A 358 11.38 6.03 -5.42
CA GLU A 358 12.61 5.29 -5.13
C GLU A 358 12.51 4.51 -3.82
N ASN A 359 12.01 5.14 -2.76
CA ASN A 359 11.79 4.50 -1.46
C ASN A 359 10.82 3.30 -1.57
N CYS A 360 9.74 3.42 -2.35
CA CYS A 360 8.81 2.32 -2.63
C CYS A 360 9.49 1.20 -3.41
N ALA A 361 10.24 1.54 -4.47
CA ALA A 361 10.94 0.56 -5.29
C ALA A 361 11.91 -0.29 -4.47
N LEU A 362 12.54 0.26 -3.44
CA LEU A 362 13.47 -0.48 -2.56
C LEU A 362 12.78 -1.48 -1.63
N SER A 363 11.47 -1.35 -1.45
CA SER A 363 10.70 -2.14 -0.47
C SER A 363 9.79 -3.18 -1.11
N LEU A 364 9.19 -2.86 -2.26
CA LEU A 364 8.25 -3.74 -2.94
C LEU A 364 8.96 -4.99 -3.51
N PRO A 365 8.35 -6.18 -3.40
CA PRO A 365 8.80 -7.35 -4.18
C PRO A 365 8.51 -7.13 -5.66
N ASP A 366 9.23 -7.84 -6.55
CA ASP A 366 9.04 -7.77 -8.01
C ASP A 366 8.89 -6.33 -8.53
N ASN A 367 9.77 -5.46 -8.05
CA ASN A 367 9.71 -4.00 -8.18
C ASN A 367 9.97 -3.47 -9.60
N ASP A 368 9.99 -4.31 -10.63
CA ASP A 368 10.34 -3.94 -12.00
C ASP A 368 9.52 -2.74 -12.50
N GLU A 369 8.20 -2.77 -12.27
CA GLU A 369 7.32 -1.68 -12.70
C GLU A 369 7.60 -0.38 -11.93
N MET A 370 7.81 -0.46 -10.60
CA MET A 370 8.15 0.71 -9.80
C MET A 370 9.53 1.30 -10.18
N VAL A 371 10.48 0.45 -10.58
CA VAL A 371 11.78 0.88 -11.12
C VAL A 371 11.61 1.59 -12.47
N TYR A 372 10.70 1.11 -13.34
CA TYR A 372 10.36 1.84 -14.56
C TYR A 372 9.67 3.17 -14.27
N CYS A 373 8.77 3.23 -13.29
CA CYS A 373 8.19 4.48 -12.81
C CYS A 373 9.27 5.46 -12.33
N ALA A 374 10.23 5.01 -11.51
CA ALA A 374 11.34 5.86 -11.03
C ALA A 374 12.16 6.43 -12.19
N ARG A 375 12.50 5.60 -13.17
CA ARG A 375 13.27 6.02 -14.35
C ARG A 375 12.50 7.02 -15.21
N ASP A 376 11.23 6.75 -15.48
CA ASP A 376 10.39 7.61 -16.28
C ASP A 376 10.13 8.95 -15.56
N TRP A 377 9.97 8.92 -14.23
CA TRP A 377 9.86 10.10 -13.37
C TRP A 377 11.11 10.98 -13.42
N LEU A 378 12.29 10.36 -13.30
CA LEU A 378 13.58 11.04 -13.40
C LEU A 378 13.76 11.69 -14.78
N ALA A 379 13.42 10.98 -15.86
CA ALA A 379 13.47 11.51 -17.23
C ALA A 379 12.52 12.70 -17.42
N ALA A 380 11.30 12.60 -16.88
CA ALA A 380 10.32 13.69 -16.94
C ALA A 380 10.79 14.92 -16.16
N SER A 381 11.36 14.70 -14.96
CA SER A 381 11.83 15.75 -14.05
C SER A 381 13.10 16.45 -14.54
N SER A 382 13.96 15.76 -15.30
CA SER A 382 15.23 16.31 -15.83
C SER A 382 15.06 17.14 -17.11
N SER A 383 13.86 17.20 -17.68
CA SER A 383 13.58 17.95 -18.91
C SER A 383 13.55 19.46 -18.63
N ALA A 384 14.25 20.26 -19.46
CA ALA A 384 14.35 21.71 -19.27
C ALA A 384 12.96 22.41 -19.20
N ASP A 385 12.85 23.35 -18.27
CA ASP A 385 11.63 24.06 -17.82
C ASP A 385 11.07 25.10 -18.82
N ASP A 386 11.57 25.15 -20.06
CA ASP A 386 11.16 26.18 -21.04
C ASP A 386 9.68 26.06 -21.46
N ASP A 387 9.05 24.90 -21.21
CA ASP A 387 7.62 24.65 -21.40
C ASP A 387 7.01 24.03 -20.13
N ALA A 388 6.49 24.89 -19.25
CA ALA A 388 5.88 24.49 -17.99
C ALA A 388 4.64 23.60 -18.18
N GLN A 389 3.85 23.82 -19.23
CA GLN A 389 2.67 23.01 -19.54
C GLN A 389 3.09 21.60 -20.00
N GLY A 390 4.04 21.52 -20.92
CA GLY A 390 4.60 20.25 -21.38
C GLY A 390 5.34 19.49 -20.28
N TRP A 391 6.03 20.20 -19.38
CA TRP A 391 6.62 19.59 -18.19
C TRP A 391 5.55 19.01 -17.26
N ALA A 392 4.50 19.77 -16.95
CA ALA A 392 3.39 19.30 -16.11
C ALA A 392 2.70 18.06 -16.71
N LEU A 393 2.48 18.03 -18.02
CA LEU A 393 1.93 16.86 -18.72
C LEU A 393 2.83 15.62 -18.62
N ARG A 394 4.16 15.78 -18.73
CA ARG A 394 5.11 14.67 -18.59
C ARG A 394 5.12 14.12 -17.16
N ILE A 395 5.17 15.00 -16.16
CA ILE A 395 5.14 14.59 -14.75
C ILE A 395 3.79 13.93 -14.42
N LYS A 396 2.67 14.47 -14.93
CA LYS A 396 1.34 13.85 -14.78
C LYS A 396 1.30 12.45 -15.35
N ALA A 397 1.80 12.24 -16.57
CA ALA A 397 1.83 10.92 -17.20
C ALA A 397 2.69 9.92 -16.39
N ALA A 398 3.84 10.36 -15.86
CA ALA A 398 4.66 9.53 -14.98
C ALA A 398 3.96 9.25 -13.63
N GLY A 399 3.23 10.23 -13.08
CA GLY A 399 2.44 10.10 -11.86
C GLY A 399 1.28 9.14 -12.00
N ASP A 400 0.56 9.19 -13.12
CA ASP A 400 -0.53 8.26 -13.43
C ASP A 400 -0.03 6.82 -13.54
N ARG A 401 1.09 6.60 -14.24
CA ARG A 401 1.73 5.28 -14.31
C ARG A 401 2.11 4.78 -12.91
N THR A 402 2.69 5.67 -12.09
CA THR A 402 3.09 5.36 -10.71
C THR A 402 1.88 5.00 -9.84
N ALA A 403 0.79 5.75 -9.94
CA ALA A 403 -0.45 5.46 -9.22
C ALA A 403 -1.05 4.10 -9.60
N VAL A 404 -1.02 3.73 -10.89
CA VAL A 404 -1.46 2.42 -11.37
C VAL A 404 -0.56 1.30 -10.80
N ALA A 405 0.76 1.46 -10.87
CA ALA A 405 1.70 0.48 -10.32
C ALA A 405 1.51 0.28 -8.82
N LEU A 406 1.25 1.37 -8.08
CA LEU A 406 0.97 1.33 -6.65
C LEU A 406 -0.36 0.63 -6.32
N ALA A 407 -1.40 0.86 -7.12
CA ALA A 407 -2.68 0.17 -6.97
C ALA A 407 -2.57 -1.34 -7.27
N GLU A 408 -1.78 -1.72 -8.27
CA GLU A 408 -1.51 -3.13 -8.59
C GLU A 408 -0.75 -3.83 -7.45
N ALA A 409 0.29 -3.18 -6.90
CA ALA A 409 1.02 -3.68 -5.74
C ALA A 409 0.10 -3.88 -4.53
N THR A 410 -0.80 -2.92 -4.28
CA THR A 410 -1.81 -3.02 -3.22
C THR A 410 -2.76 -4.20 -3.43
N GLY A 411 -3.23 -4.40 -4.67
CA GLY A 411 -4.05 -5.54 -5.04
C GLY A 411 -3.33 -6.88 -4.81
N HIS A 412 -2.03 -6.94 -5.07
CA HIS A 412 -1.20 -8.11 -4.77
C HIS A 412 -1.12 -8.39 -3.26
N THR A 413 -0.78 -7.37 -2.46
CA THR A 413 -0.72 -7.50 -1.00
C THR A 413 -2.09 -7.92 -0.42
N HIS A 414 -3.19 -7.38 -0.95
CA HIS A 414 -4.55 -7.79 -0.57
C HIS A 414 -4.81 -9.26 -0.87
N ALA A 415 -4.50 -9.73 -2.08
CA ALA A 415 -4.65 -11.13 -2.45
C ALA A 415 -3.79 -12.08 -1.60
N LEU A 416 -2.65 -11.60 -1.12
CA LEU A 416 -1.71 -12.35 -0.29
C LEU A 416 -2.17 -12.45 1.17
N LEU A 417 -2.50 -11.32 1.81
CA LEU A 417 -2.74 -11.24 3.25
C LEU A 417 -4.20 -11.47 3.65
N GLN A 418 -5.15 -10.89 2.90
CA GLN A 418 -6.56 -10.81 3.32
C GLN A 418 -7.21 -12.19 3.56
N PRO A 419 -6.99 -13.23 2.71
CA PRO A 419 -7.60 -14.54 2.95
C PRO A 419 -7.18 -15.16 4.30
N SER A 420 -5.91 -14.98 4.69
CA SER A 420 -5.42 -15.44 5.98
C SER A 420 -5.94 -14.58 7.14
N ALA A 421 -6.09 -13.27 6.91
CA ALA A 421 -6.69 -12.34 7.87
C ALA A 421 -8.13 -12.74 8.21
N GLU A 422 -8.96 -12.98 7.19
CA GLU A 422 -10.34 -13.43 7.37
C GLU A 422 -10.44 -14.76 8.11
N ALA A 423 -9.63 -15.75 7.73
CA ALA A 423 -9.65 -17.08 8.35
C ALA A 423 -9.21 -17.05 9.81
N ILE A 424 -8.06 -16.42 10.11
CA ILE A 424 -7.53 -16.32 11.48
C ILE A 424 -8.42 -15.42 12.32
N GLY A 425 -8.82 -14.26 11.80
CA GLY A 425 -9.69 -13.32 12.51
C GLY A 425 -11.02 -13.94 12.89
N SER A 426 -11.65 -14.69 11.98
CA SER A 426 -12.88 -15.43 12.27
C SER A 426 -12.66 -16.52 13.33
N ALA A 427 -11.57 -17.28 13.22
CA ALA A 427 -11.25 -18.34 14.17
C ALA A 427 -10.97 -17.81 15.60
N LEU A 428 -10.35 -16.64 15.69
CA LEU A 428 -10.02 -15.96 16.96
C LEU A 428 -11.11 -14.98 17.44
N ARG A 429 -12.21 -14.84 16.70
CA ARG A 429 -13.33 -13.93 17.01
C ARG A 429 -12.91 -12.46 17.14
N ILE A 430 -12.02 -12.02 16.27
CA ILE A 430 -11.65 -10.60 16.13
C ILE A 430 -12.86 -9.83 15.57
N ASP A 431 -12.96 -8.55 15.91
CA ASP A 431 -13.98 -7.65 15.38
C ASP A 431 -14.03 -7.67 13.84
N GLY A 432 -15.24 -7.76 13.28
CA GLY A 432 -15.44 -7.92 11.83
C GLY A 432 -14.92 -6.74 11.00
N LYS A 433 -15.01 -5.51 11.52
CA LYS A 433 -14.49 -4.32 10.84
C LYS A 433 -12.97 -4.36 10.80
N ALA A 434 -12.33 -4.70 11.92
CA ALA A 434 -10.87 -4.86 11.98
C ALA A 434 -10.34 -5.99 11.06
N ILE A 435 -11.13 -7.04 10.83
CA ILE A 435 -10.81 -8.08 9.85
C ILE A 435 -10.92 -7.51 8.42
N ALA A 436 -12.02 -6.82 8.12
CA ALA A 436 -12.33 -6.31 6.78
C ALA A 436 -11.36 -5.22 6.30
N THR A 437 -10.70 -4.49 7.21
CA THR A 437 -9.71 -3.44 6.86
C THR A 437 -8.26 -3.89 7.10
N PHE A 438 -8.02 -5.14 7.51
CA PHE A 438 -6.70 -5.60 7.96
C PHE A 438 -5.58 -5.32 6.94
N THR A 439 -5.77 -5.73 5.68
CA THR A 439 -4.71 -5.56 4.68
C THR A 439 -4.52 -4.11 4.29
N GLU A 440 -5.59 -3.32 4.30
CA GLU A 440 -5.50 -1.89 4.05
C GLU A 440 -4.63 -1.20 5.11
N GLU A 441 -4.83 -1.52 6.39
CA GLU A 441 -3.98 -1.01 7.48
C GLU A 441 -2.51 -1.42 7.35
N VAL A 442 -2.25 -2.61 6.77
CA VAL A 442 -0.86 -3.03 6.46
C VAL A 442 -0.28 -2.19 5.33
N VAL A 443 -1.03 -1.96 4.26
CA VAL A 443 -0.60 -1.14 3.12
C VAL A 443 -0.38 0.32 3.53
N ARG A 444 -1.28 0.86 4.36
CA ARG A 444 -1.20 2.23 4.89
C ARG A 444 -0.04 2.46 5.86
N ALA A 445 0.36 1.41 6.58
CA ALA A 445 1.57 1.43 7.40
C ALA A 445 2.86 1.21 6.59
N GLY A 446 2.73 0.87 5.30
CA GLY A 446 3.83 0.53 4.42
C GLY A 446 4.42 1.71 3.63
N PRO A 447 5.41 1.43 2.77
CA PRO A 447 6.13 2.44 2.00
C PRO A 447 5.26 3.12 0.93
N GLY A 448 4.18 2.46 0.49
CA GLY A 448 3.26 2.97 -0.52
C GLY A 448 2.44 4.18 -0.08
N ALA A 449 2.14 4.30 1.23
CA ALA A 449 1.31 5.38 1.75
C ALA A 449 1.93 6.78 1.57
N PRO A 450 3.20 7.03 1.93
CA PRO A 450 3.88 8.29 1.61
C PRO A 450 3.79 8.68 0.13
N LEU A 451 4.00 7.71 -0.78
CA LEU A 451 3.94 7.95 -2.21
C LEU A 451 2.52 8.34 -2.65
N SER A 452 1.51 7.59 -2.20
CA SER A 452 0.10 7.88 -2.47
C SER A 452 -0.29 9.29 -2.03
N GLN A 453 0.08 9.67 -0.80
CA GLN A 453 -0.25 10.96 -0.21
C GLN A 453 0.43 12.12 -0.95
N LEU A 454 1.71 11.96 -1.33
CA LEU A 454 2.44 12.97 -2.10
C LEU A 454 1.88 13.12 -3.52
N LEU A 455 1.51 12.03 -4.18
CA LEU A 455 0.84 12.08 -5.49
C LEU A 455 -0.49 12.84 -5.41
N ALA A 456 -1.30 12.58 -4.38
CA ALA A 456 -2.57 13.26 -4.16
C ALA A 456 -2.41 14.78 -3.96
N ARG A 457 -1.27 15.22 -3.39
CA ARG A 457 -0.94 16.65 -3.23
C ARG A 457 -0.39 17.28 -4.51
N LEU A 458 0.38 16.54 -5.30
CA LEU A 458 0.99 17.04 -6.52
C LEU A 458 -0.01 17.14 -7.68
N ASP A 459 -0.96 16.21 -7.77
CA ASP A 459 -1.84 16.09 -8.93
C ASP A 459 -2.67 17.35 -9.22
N PRO A 460 -3.37 18.00 -8.26
CA PRO A 460 -4.10 19.24 -8.53
C PRO A 460 -3.19 20.36 -9.09
N VAL A 461 -1.93 20.42 -8.64
CA VAL A 461 -0.95 21.40 -9.11
C VAL A 461 -0.59 21.14 -10.57
N LEU A 462 -0.38 19.87 -10.94
CA LEU A 462 -0.10 19.47 -12.31
C LEU A 462 -1.29 19.72 -13.24
N ARG A 463 -2.51 19.41 -12.79
CA ARG A 463 -3.72 19.64 -13.57
C ARG A 463 -3.94 21.11 -13.89
N ALA A 464 -3.77 21.97 -12.90
CA ALA A 464 -3.87 23.42 -13.08
C ALA A 464 -2.79 23.94 -14.05
N ALA A 465 -1.55 23.45 -13.95
CA ALA A 465 -0.46 23.85 -14.83
C ALA A 465 -0.61 23.32 -16.28
N ALA A 466 -1.22 22.15 -16.44
CA ALA A 466 -1.39 21.47 -17.73
C ALA A 466 -2.71 21.81 -18.45
N ASP A 467 -3.63 22.53 -17.80
CA ASP A 467 -5.01 22.77 -18.26
C ASP A 467 -5.77 21.46 -18.53
N LEU A 468 -5.63 20.50 -17.61
CA LEU A 468 -6.30 19.20 -17.68
C LEU A 468 -7.75 19.33 -17.18
N GLY A 469 -8.67 18.64 -17.86
CA GLY A 469 -10.12 18.80 -17.72
C GLY A 469 -10.72 18.68 -16.31
N ALA A 470 -12.03 18.85 -16.20
CA ALA A 470 -12.72 18.98 -14.90
C ALA A 470 -12.64 17.75 -13.99
N TRP A 471 -12.41 16.55 -14.53
CA TRP A 471 -12.62 15.30 -13.80
C TRP A 471 -11.34 14.49 -13.62
N GLN A 472 -11.28 13.74 -12.52
CA GLN A 472 -10.42 12.59 -12.36
C GLN A 472 -11.22 11.42 -11.84
N VAL A 473 -11.22 10.32 -12.59
CA VAL A 473 -11.96 9.11 -12.24
C VAL A 473 -11.01 8.17 -11.50
N ILE A 474 -11.28 7.95 -10.22
CA ILE A 474 -10.50 7.10 -9.31
C ILE A 474 -10.95 5.63 -9.41
N ALA A 475 -12.26 5.41 -9.51
CA ALA A 475 -12.88 4.09 -9.73
C ALA A 475 -13.83 4.18 -10.93
N PRO A 476 -13.47 3.64 -12.11
CA PRO A 476 -14.15 3.89 -13.38
C PRO A 476 -15.34 2.95 -13.61
N TYR A 477 -16.29 2.94 -12.68
CA TYR A 477 -17.54 2.19 -12.82
C TYR A 477 -18.65 3.08 -13.39
N GLU A 478 -19.48 2.53 -14.28
CA GLU A 478 -20.71 3.21 -14.68
C GLU A 478 -21.71 3.14 -13.53
N ALA A 479 -22.28 4.28 -13.16
CA ALA A 479 -23.24 4.36 -12.06
C ALA A 479 -24.51 5.06 -12.52
N THR A 480 -25.66 4.65 -11.97
CA THR A 480 -26.93 5.35 -12.19
C THR A 480 -27.71 5.33 -10.89
N GLY A 481 -28.12 6.51 -10.43
CA GLY A 481 -28.76 6.65 -9.13
C GLY A 481 -29.34 8.03 -8.89
N CYS A 482 -30.02 8.19 -7.77
CA CYS A 482 -30.55 9.47 -7.31
C CYS A 482 -29.41 10.31 -6.70
N VAL A 483 -29.32 11.59 -7.07
CA VAL A 483 -28.28 12.48 -6.56
C VAL A 483 -28.60 12.95 -5.15
N ILE A 484 -27.68 12.69 -4.22
CA ILE A 484 -27.74 13.12 -2.81
C ILE A 484 -26.53 14.00 -2.53
N CYS A 485 -26.76 15.24 -2.12
CA CYS A 485 -25.70 16.18 -1.80
C CYS A 485 -25.47 16.23 -0.29
N VAL A 486 -24.21 16.13 0.12
CA VAL A 486 -23.79 16.21 1.53
C VAL A 486 -22.58 17.12 1.66
N ASP A 487 -22.42 17.79 2.80
CA ASP A 487 -21.25 18.63 3.03
C ASP A 487 -20.00 17.78 3.29
N PHE A 488 -20.15 16.67 4.02
CA PHE A 488 -19.06 15.74 4.37
C PHE A 488 -19.56 14.31 4.14
N LEU A 489 -18.74 13.45 3.55
CA LEU A 489 -19.11 12.03 3.37
C LEU A 489 -19.33 11.33 4.72
N GLU A 490 -18.57 11.71 5.74
CA GLU A 490 -18.65 11.20 7.11
C GLU A 490 -20.07 11.29 7.70
N THR A 491 -20.88 12.28 7.30
CA THR A 491 -22.24 12.45 7.86
C THR A 491 -23.22 11.39 7.41
N VAL A 492 -22.88 10.61 6.36
CA VAL A 492 -23.75 9.60 5.78
C VAL A 492 -23.14 8.20 5.74
N MET A 493 -21.91 8.01 6.25
CA MET A 493 -21.20 6.73 6.18
C MET A 493 -21.90 5.56 6.88
N GLU A 494 -22.85 5.83 7.77
CA GLU A 494 -23.68 4.82 8.46
C GLU A 494 -25.10 4.68 7.88
N GLU A 495 -25.43 5.45 6.84
CA GLU A 495 -26.74 5.41 6.19
C GLU A 495 -26.85 4.21 5.23
N VAL A 496 -28.08 3.72 5.05
CA VAL A 496 -28.41 2.65 4.11
C VAL A 496 -29.45 3.16 3.12
N TYR A 497 -29.07 3.25 1.85
CA TYR A 497 -29.93 3.75 0.78
C TYR A 497 -30.67 2.59 0.10
N ALA A 498 -32.00 2.63 0.15
CA ALA A 498 -32.85 1.61 -0.49
C ALA A 498 -32.85 1.69 -2.02
N GLU A 499 -32.61 2.89 -2.57
CA GLU A 499 -32.45 3.12 -4.01
C GLU A 499 -30.98 3.49 -4.30
N PRO A 500 -30.43 3.12 -5.48
CA PRO A 500 -29.07 3.47 -5.87
C PRO A 500 -28.80 4.97 -5.72
N ALA A 501 -27.82 5.34 -4.89
CA ALA A 501 -27.49 6.73 -4.58
C ALA A 501 -26.19 7.20 -5.24
N ILE A 502 -26.19 8.41 -5.78
CA ILE A 502 -24.99 9.15 -6.22
C ILE A 502 -24.71 10.22 -5.17
N ILE A 503 -23.70 10.01 -4.35
CA ILE A 503 -23.32 10.93 -3.28
C ILE A 503 -22.41 12.01 -3.84
N VAL A 504 -22.82 13.27 -3.73
CA VAL A 504 -22.01 14.44 -4.08
C VAL A 504 -21.56 15.10 -2.79
N ALA A 505 -20.38 14.74 -2.32
CA ALA A 505 -19.81 15.20 -1.07
C ALA A 505 -19.04 16.52 -1.26
N GLY A 506 -19.16 17.45 -0.32
CA GLY A 506 -18.32 18.65 -0.28
C GLY A 506 -16.91 18.39 0.23
N ARG A 507 -16.76 17.41 1.11
CA ARG A 507 -15.50 16.99 1.70
C ARG A 507 -15.41 15.48 1.80
N VAL A 508 -14.23 14.95 1.48
CA VAL A 508 -13.86 13.54 1.67
C VAL A 508 -12.43 13.51 2.20
N SER A 509 -12.27 13.08 3.45
CA SER A 509 -10.96 12.91 4.08
C SER A 509 -10.20 11.71 3.53
N GLY A 510 -10.92 10.68 3.09
CA GLY A 510 -10.38 9.41 2.59
C GLY A 510 -10.50 8.27 3.60
N GLU A 511 -10.88 8.56 4.84
CA GLU A 511 -11.04 7.57 5.94
C GLU A 511 -12.47 7.04 6.07
N GLU A 512 -13.42 7.64 5.35
CA GLU A 512 -14.83 7.33 5.49
C GLU A 512 -15.20 5.96 4.90
N GLU A 513 -16.30 5.38 5.37
CA GLU A 513 -16.95 4.24 4.71
C GLU A 513 -17.85 4.74 3.58
N ILE A 514 -17.98 3.95 2.51
CA ILE A 514 -18.99 4.21 1.47
C ILE A 514 -20.34 3.69 2.01
N PRO A 515 -21.39 4.53 2.08
CA PRO A 515 -22.69 4.11 2.60
C PRO A 515 -23.29 2.96 1.78
N GLU A 516 -23.99 2.04 2.45
CA GLU A 516 -24.64 0.92 1.75
C GLU A 516 -25.70 1.44 0.77
N GLY A 517 -25.70 0.94 -0.47
CA GLY A 517 -26.59 1.41 -1.54
C GLY A 517 -26.09 2.63 -2.32
N ALA A 518 -24.96 3.24 -1.92
CA ALA A 518 -24.27 4.23 -2.75
C ALA A 518 -23.58 3.54 -3.94
N VAL A 519 -23.90 3.99 -5.15
CA VAL A 519 -23.32 3.49 -6.41
C VAL A 519 -22.29 4.44 -7.00
N ALA A 520 -22.24 5.69 -6.50
CA ALA A 520 -21.16 6.60 -6.81
C ALA A 520 -20.88 7.59 -5.67
N VAL A 521 -19.63 8.04 -5.59
CA VAL A 521 -19.20 9.18 -4.78
C VAL A 521 -18.50 10.20 -5.70
N VAL A 522 -18.85 11.46 -5.57
CA VAL A 522 -18.25 12.58 -6.30
C VAL A 522 -17.87 13.68 -5.32
N THR A 523 -16.64 14.18 -5.39
CA THR A 523 -16.10 15.17 -4.43
C THR A 523 -15.16 16.16 -5.11
N PRO A 524 -15.00 17.40 -4.60
CA PRO A 524 -13.92 18.28 -5.04
C PRO A 524 -12.56 17.94 -4.42
N ASP A 525 -12.54 17.17 -3.33
CA ASP A 525 -11.30 16.77 -2.67
C ASP A 525 -10.62 15.64 -3.45
N MET A 526 -9.28 15.60 -3.39
CA MET A 526 -8.47 14.50 -3.92
C MET A 526 -7.99 13.62 -2.76
N PRO A 527 -8.74 12.56 -2.42
CA PRO A 527 -8.21 11.56 -1.50
C PRO A 527 -7.11 10.77 -2.20
N ASP A 528 -6.19 10.23 -1.42
CA ASP A 528 -5.05 9.53 -1.97
C ASP A 528 -5.45 8.17 -2.57
N VAL A 529 -4.60 7.65 -3.46
CA VAL A 529 -4.85 6.41 -4.23
C VAL A 529 -5.10 5.20 -3.32
N LEU A 530 -4.53 5.21 -2.12
CA LEU A 530 -4.58 4.17 -1.09
C LEU A 530 -5.54 4.53 0.07
N SER A 531 -6.30 5.62 -0.05
CA SER A 531 -7.32 5.98 0.93
C SER A 531 -8.38 4.88 1.04
N HIS A 532 -8.95 4.73 2.23
CA HIS A 532 -10.00 3.76 2.53
C HIS A 532 -11.14 3.85 1.50
N VAL A 533 -11.66 5.05 1.27
CA VAL A 533 -12.73 5.30 0.28
C VAL A 533 -12.30 4.87 -1.13
N ALA A 534 -11.08 5.17 -1.57
CA ALA A 534 -10.62 4.81 -2.92
C ALA A 534 -10.45 3.30 -3.10
N VAL A 535 -9.93 2.60 -2.09
CA VAL A 535 -9.77 1.14 -2.11
C VAL A 535 -11.14 0.47 -2.09
N ARG A 536 -12.05 0.91 -1.21
CA ARG A 536 -13.44 0.43 -1.13
C ARG A 536 -14.18 0.60 -2.44
N ALA A 537 -14.13 1.80 -3.03
CA ALA A 537 -14.78 2.08 -4.30
C ALA A 537 -14.34 1.12 -5.42
N ARG A 538 -13.03 0.81 -5.47
CA ARG A 538 -12.49 -0.15 -6.45
C ARG A 538 -12.96 -1.57 -6.19
N ASN A 539 -12.94 -2.01 -4.94
CA ASN A 539 -13.30 -3.38 -4.57
C ASN A 539 -14.79 -3.65 -4.70
N GLU A 540 -15.64 -2.66 -4.41
CA GLU A 540 -17.09 -2.79 -4.35
C GLU A 540 -17.80 -2.39 -5.65
N GLY A 541 -17.07 -1.88 -6.65
CA GLY A 541 -17.66 -1.51 -7.93
C GLY A 541 -18.36 -0.15 -7.91
N VAL A 542 -18.03 0.73 -6.96
CA VAL A 542 -18.65 2.04 -6.78
C VAL A 542 -17.88 3.07 -7.61
N CYS A 543 -18.58 3.86 -8.43
CA CYS A 543 -17.96 4.93 -9.20
C CYS A 543 -17.39 5.99 -8.27
N PHE A 544 -16.11 6.32 -8.39
CA PHE A 544 -15.50 7.37 -7.57
C PHE A 544 -14.74 8.37 -8.43
N ALA A 545 -15.10 9.64 -8.32
CA ALA A 545 -14.48 10.70 -9.12
C ALA A 545 -14.29 12.01 -8.34
N THR A 546 -13.15 12.66 -8.60
CA THR A 546 -12.87 14.02 -8.13
C THR A 546 -13.21 15.04 -9.23
N CYS A 547 -13.83 16.15 -8.84
CA CYS A 547 -14.18 17.27 -9.72
C CYS A 547 -13.39 18.53 -9.34
N PHE A 548 -12.52 19.00 -10.22
CA PHE A 548 -11.71 20.22 -10.00
C PHE A 548 -12.40 21.49 -10.49
N ASP A 549 -13.48 21.35 -11.28
CA ASP A 549 -14.24 22.49 -11.79
C ASP A 549 -15.48 22.75 -10.91
N GLU A 550 -15.50 23.92 -10.28
CA GLU A 550 -16.61 24.33 -9.39
C GLU A 550 -17.94 24.42 -10.15
N GLY A 551 -17.91 24.77 -11.44
CA GLY A 551 -19.11 24.86 -12.28
C GLY A 551 -19.74 23.50 -12.58
N ALA A 552 -18.93 22.53 -12.96
CA ALA A 552 -19.35 21.14 -13.20
C ALA A 552 -19.90 20.49 -11.92
N LEU A 553 -19.22 20.69 -10.79
CA LEU A 553 -19.68 20.18 -9.50
C LEU A 553 -21.00 20.87 -9.07
N SER A 554 -21.11 22.19 -9.25
CA SER A 554 -22.33 22.93 -8.94
C SER A 554 -23.52 22.50 -9.81
N SER A 555 -23.26 22.19 -11.08
CA SER A 555 -24.28 21.66 -11.99
C SER A 555 -24.76 20.28 -11.54
N LEU A 556 -23.85 19.42 -11.08
CA LEU A 556 -24.21 18.12 -10.51
C LEU A 556 -24.99 18.27 -9.19
N ARG A 557 -24.60 19.20 -8.31
CA ARG A 557 -25.36 19.50 -7.09
C ARG A 557 -26.76 20.05 -7.36
N ALA A 558 -26.94 20.82 -8.43
CA ALA A 558 -28.25 21.33 -8.84
C ALA A 558 -29.22 20.21 -9.29
N MET A 559 -28.69 19.02 -9.62
CA MET A 559 -29.49 17.83 -9.94
C MET A 559 -29.87 17.00 -8.71
N ALA A 560 -29.74 17.54 -7.50
CA ALA A 560 -30.16 16.86 -6.26
C ALA A 560 -31.63 16.37 -6.35
N GLY A 561 -31.84 15.08 -6.06
CA GLY A 561 -33.14 14.41 -6.18
C GLY A 561 -33.49 13.92 -7.58
N SER A 562 -32.75 14.30 -8.64
CA SER A 562 -32.89 13.72 -9.98
C SER A 562 -32.11 12.42 -10.11
N THR A 563 -32.54 11.56 -11.03
CA THR A 563 -31.78 10.37 -11.42
C THR A 563 -30.73 10.74 -12.47
N VAL A 564 -29.46 10.46 -12.16
CA VAL A 564 -28.33 10.76 -13.02
C VAL A 564 -27.58 9.48 -13.37
N CYS A 565 -27.05 9.42 -14.59
CA CYS A 565 -26.13 8.40 -15.08
C CYS A 565 -24.73 9.02 -15.20
N LEU A 566 -23.77 8.40 -14.52
CA LEU A 566 -22.35 8.73 -14.60
C LEU A 566 -21.66 7.69 -15.49
N ARG A 567 -21.06 8.14 -16.58
CA ARG A 567 -20.33 7.30 -17.54
C ARG A 567 -18.87 7.77 -17.66
N PRO A 568 -17.92 7.04 -17.06
CA PRO A 568 -16.50 7.30 -17.28
C PRO A 568 -16.13 7.09 -18.76
N SER A 569 -15.67 8.14 -19.43
CA SER A 569 -15.16 8.07 -20.81
C SER A 569 -13.64 7.90 -20.86
N GLY A 570 -12.97 8.18 -19.75
CA GLY A 570 -11.55 7.99 -19.55
C GLY A 570 -11.12 8.43 -18.14
N PRO A 571 -9.81 8.40 -17.84
CA PRO A 571 -9.29 8.77 -16.52
C PRO A 571 -9.58 10.21 -16.12
N ASN A 572 -9.74 11.10 -17.09
CA ASN A 572 -9.93 12.54 -16.88
C ASN A 572 -11.28 13.07 -17.39
N ASP A 573 -12.22 12.18 -17.68
CA ASP A 573 -13.49 12.55 -18.30
C ASP A 573 -14.65 11.69 -17.80
N LEU A 574 -15.68 12.37 -17.30
CA LEU A 574 -16.89 11.78 -16.75
C LEU A 574 -18.10 12.45 -17.40
N LEU A 575 -18.85 11.66 -18.16
CA LEU A 575 -20.12 12.10 -18.72
C LEU A 575 -21.19 12.01 -17.64
N VAL A 576 -21.92 13.11 -17.46
CA VAL A 576 -23.01 13.24 -16.49
C VAL A 576 -24.28 13.52 -17.28
N GLU A 577 -25.24 12.60 -17.23
CA GLU A 577 -26.51 12.71 -17.95
C GLU A 577 -27.69 12.49 -17.01
N GLU A 578 -28.65 13.42 -17.00
CA GLU A 578 -29.95 13.22 -16.32
C GLU A 578 -30.77 12.19 -17.12
N VAL A 579 -31.29 11.18 -16.43
CA VAL A 579 -32.07 10.08 -17.03
C VAL A 579 -33.41 9.90 -16.32
N SER A 580 -34.38 9.25 -16.96
CA SER A 580 -35.68 9.02 -16.32
C SER A 580 -35.56 8.02 -15.16
N PRO A 581 -36.30 8.20 -14.04
CA PRO A 581 -36.29 7.26 -12.91
C PRO A 581 -36.63 5.80 -13.26
N ALA A 582 -37.40 5.58 -14.34
CA ALA A 582 -37.75 4.25 -14.85
C ALA A 582 -36.54 3.38 -15.26
N VAL A 583 -35.35 3.99 -15.44
CA VAL A 583 -34.10 3.27 -15.73
C VAL A 583 -33.60 2.49 -14.50
N ILE A 584 -33.89 2.97 -13.28
CA ILE A 584 -33.55 2.27 -12.03
C ILE A 584 -34.39 1.00 -11.91
N ASP A 585 -35.71 1.07 -12.14
CA ASP A 585 -36.63 -0.07 -12.05
C ASP A 585 -36.30 -1.20 -13.04
N ALA A 586 -35.85 -0.84 -14.25
CA ALA A 586 -35.46 -1.79 -15.28
C ALA A 586 -34.15 -2.54 -14.96
N ARG A 587 -33.26 -1.95 -14.15
CA ARG A 587 -32.04 -2.60 -13.65
C ARG A 587 -32.27 -3.31 -12.29
N GLY A 588 -33.13 -2.78 -11.42
CA GLY A 588 -33.46 -3.35 -10.10
C GLY A 588 -34.32 -4.62 -10.13
N THR A 589 -35.16 -4.80 -11.15
CA THR A 589 -35.98 -6.03 -11.31
C THR A 589 -35.18 -7.28 -11.67
N ALA A 590 -33.89 -7.17 -12.02
CA ALA A 590 -32.99 -8.31 -12.19
C ALA A 590 -32.36 -8.82 -10.87
N ALA A 591 -32.36 -8.00 -9.81
CA ALA A 591 -31.61 -8.29 -8.57
C ALA A 591 -32.43 -8.94 -7.43
N ILE A 592 -33.77 -9.02 -7.53
CA ILE A 592 -34.63 -9.37 -6.38
C ILE A 592 -34.93 -10.89 -6.28
N THR A 593 -34.45 -11.74 -7.18
CA THR A 593 -34.68 -13.19 -7.11
C THR A 593 -33.39 -14.02 -7.11
N GLY A 594 -32.73 -14.15 -5.95
CA GLY A 594 -31.72 -15.19 -5.72
C GLY A 594 -30.77 -14.88 -4.56
N GLY A 595 -30.81 -15.68 -3.49
CA GLY A 595 -29.90 -15.56 -2.34
C GLY A 595 -28.49 -16.12 -2.60
N ASN A 596 -27.53 -15.63 -1.79
CA ASN A 596 -26.15 -16.10 -1.63
C ASN A 596 -25.45 -16.64 -2.89
N SER A 597 -24.94 -15.73 -3.71
CA SER A 597 -23.85 -16.03 -4.65
C SER A 597 -22.95 -14.80 -4.83
N SER A 598 -21.66 -15.07 -4.95
CA SER A 598 -20.52 -14.17 -5.20
C SER A 598 -20.79 -12.98 -6.14
N PRO A 599 -20.04 -11.87 -6.02
CA PRO A 599 -20.30 -10.62 -6.73
C PRO A 599 -20.34 -10.84 -8.24
N GLU A 600 -21.53 -10.64 -8.83
CA GLU A 600 -21.77 -10.86 -10.24
C GLU A 600 -21.37 -9.61 -11.03
N ALA A 601 -20.34 -9.80 -11.87
CA ALA A 601 -19.86 -9.02 -13.00
C ALA A 601 -20.43 -7.59 -13.20
N ALA A 602 -19.52 -6.62 -13.08
CA ALA A 602 -19.61 -5.28 -13.66
C ALA A 602 -20.30 -5.29 -15.04
N ALA A 603 -21.22 -4.34 -15.25
CA ALA A 603 -21.85 -4.12 -16.54
C ALA A 603 -20.74 -3.84 -17.57
N VAL A 604 -20.48 -4.85 -18.42
CA VAL A 604 -19.51 -4.75 -19.51
C VAL A 604 -19.91 -3.55 -20.38
N PRO A 605 -19.00 -2.61 -20.69
CA PRO A 605 -19.32 -1.49 -21.57
C PRO A 605 -19.93 -2.05 -22.85
N ARG A 606 -21.11 -1.54 -23.22
CA ARG A 606 -21.79 -1.97 -24.44
C ARG A 606 -20.95 -1.52 -25.62
N ILE A 607 -20.07 -2.39 -26.10
CA ILE A 607 -19.33 -2.17 -27.34
C ILE A 607 -20.38 -2.17 -28.45
N GLU A 608 -20.66 -1.00 -29.01
CA GLU A 608 -21.52 -0.90 -30.17
C GLU A 608 -20.91 -1.74 -31.30
N ARG A 609 -21.71 -2.66 -31.83
CA ARG A 609 -21.27 -3.56 -32.88
C ARG A 609 -21.10 -2.73 -34.17
N VAL A 610 -19.87 -2.40 -34.49
CA VAL A 610 -19.56 -1.69 -35.73
C VAL A 610 -19.82 -2.63 -36.91
N SER A 611 -20.68 -2.17 -37.83
CA SER A 611 -21.00 -2.94 -39.03
C SER A 611 -19.80 -3.05 -39.96
N TRP A 612 -19.62 -4.23 -40.58
CA TRP A 612 -18.55 -4.46 -41.54
C TRP A 612 -18.66 -3.47 -42.70
N CYS A 613 -17.57 -2.76 -42.99
CA CYS A 613 -17.55 -1.67 -43.96
C CYS A 613 -17.45 -2.11 -45.42
N GLY A 614 -17.55 -3.42 -45.70
CA GLY A 614 -17.48 -3.98 -47.05
C GLY A 614 -16.05 -4.21 -47.59
N SER A 615 -15.01 -3.94 -46.80
CA SER A 615 -13.61 -4.19 -47.18
C SER A 615 -12.89 -5.09 -46.18
N TRP A 616 -11.95 -5.89 -46.68
CA TRP A 616 -11.14 -6.81 -45.86
C TRP A 616 -9.88 -6.16 -45.28
N ALA A 617 -9.38 -5.12 -45.92
CA ALA A 617 -8.23 -4.33 -45.49
C ALA A 617 -8.32 -2.93 -46.07
N LEU A 618 -7.79 -1.95 -45.34
CA LEU A 618 -7.74 -0.55 -45.76
C LEU A 618 -6.28 -0.08 -45.81
N PRO A 619 -5.86 0.62 -46.88
CA PRO A 619 -4.64 1.40 -46.87
C PRO A 619 -4.80 2.67 -46.02
N TRP A 620 -3.67 3.29 -45.66
CA TRP A 620 -3.61 4.43 -44.74
C TRP A 620 -4.35 5.69 -45.21
N ASP A 621 -4.57 5.87 -46.51
CA ASP A 621 -5.29 6.97 -47.12
C ASP A 621 -6.82 6.78 -47.11
N GLU A 622 -7.27 5.57 -46.80
CA GLU A 622 -8.70 5.22 -46.67
C GLU A 622 -9.16 5.12 -45.20
N TYR A 623 -8.28 5.41 -44.23
CA TYR A 623 -8.66 5.39 -42.81
C TYR A 623 -9.70 6.48 -42.51
N ARG A 624 -10.78 6.06 -41.84
CA ARG A 624 -11.84 6.95 -41.36
C ARG A 624 -12.23 6.59 -39.94
N GLU A 625 -12.71 7.59 -39.22
CA GLU A 625 -13.31 7.41 -37.91
C GLU A 625 -14.47 6.41 -37.99
N GLY A 626 -14.55 5.50 -37.01
CA GLY A 626 -15.52 4.41 -37.01
C GLY A 626 -15.20 3.22 -37.92
N MET A 627 -14.13 3.26 -38.74
CA MET A 627 -13.70 2.11 -39.57
C MET A 627 -12.48 1.39 -39.01
N VAL A 628 -11.55 2.11 -38.38
CA VAL A 628 -10.30 1.59 -37.82
C VAL A 628 -10.06 2.15 -36.42
N GLY A 629 -9.17 1.53 -35.64
CA GLY A 629 -8.84 1.98 -34.29
C GLY A 629 -8.12 3.34 -34.24
N ALA A 630 -8.17 3.99 -33.07
CA ALA A 630 -7.58 5.30 -32.82
C ALA A 630 -6.09 5.39 -33.20
N LYS A 631 -5.33 4.30 -33.02
CA LYS A 631 -3.91 4.23 -33.44
C LYS A 631 -3.74 4.47 -34.94
N SER A 632 -4.52 3.80 -35.78
CA SER A 632 -4.46 3.95 -37.23
C SER A 632 -4.89 5.35 -37.67
N ASN A 633 -5.98 5.87 -37.08
CA ASN A 633 -6.46 7.23 -37.37
C ASN A 633 -5.44 8.31 -37.00
N ASN A 634 -4.75 8.16 -35.86
CA ASN A 634 -3.70 9.09 -35.44
C ASN A 634 -2.48 9.04 -36.36
N VAL A 635 -2.06 7.85 -36.82
CA VAL A 635 -0.96 7.73 -37.78
C VAL A 635 -1.31 8.39 -39.12
N ALA A 636 -2.55 8.24 -39.60
CA ALA A 636 -3.01 8.92 -40.82
C ALA A 636 -3.10 10.44 -40.62
N SER A 637 -3.61 10.91 -39.48
CA SER A 637 -3.77 12.34 -39.20
C SER A 637 -2.44 13.08 -39.03
N LEU A 638 -1.37 12.39 -38.63
CA LEU A 638 -0.02 12.95 -38.53
C LEU A 638 0.71 13.01 -39.88
N ARG A 639 0.25 12.24 -40.87
CA ARG A 639 0.95 12.11 -42.16
C ARG A 639 0.84 13.40 -42.97
N GLY A 640 1.99 13.91 -43.43
CA GLY A 640 2.08 15.20 -44.12
C GLY A 640 2.05 16.44 -43.21
N ARG A 641 2.01 16.25 -41.87
CA ARG A 641 2.03 17.33 -40.87
C ARG A 641 3.29 17.38 -40.02
N LEU A 642 4.17 16.38 -40.15
CA LEU A 642 5.40 16.27 -39.38
C LEU A 642 6.62 16.71 -40.20
N PRO A 643 7.68 17.22 -39.55
CA PRO A 643 8.96 17.50 -40.20
C PRO A 643 9.55 16.25 -40.89
N ASP A 644 10.29 16.46 -41.98
CA ASP A 644 10.82 15.38 -42.85
C ASP A 644 11.74 14.36 -42.14
N TRP A 645 12.30 14.72 -40.98
CA TRP A 645 13.14 13.83 -40.18
C TRP A 645 12.35 12.89 -39.26
N ILE A 646 11.06 13.17 -38.99
CA ILE A 646 10.17 12.29 -38.24
C ILE A 646 9.45 11.36 -39.23
N ARG A 647 9.94 10.13 -39.32
CA ARG A 647 9.34 9.11 -40.19
C ARG A 647 8.20 8.40 -39.47
N LEU A 648 7.01 8.42 -40.07
CA LEU A 648 5.89 7.63 -39.58
C LEU A 648 5.99 6.17 -40.05
N PRO A 649 5.54 5.21 -39.24
CA PRO A 649 5.44 3.83 -39.68
C PRO A 649 4.49 3.68 -40.87
N VAL A 650 4.86 2.82 -41.81
CA VAL A 650 3.96 2.34 -42.86
C VAL A 650 2.89 1.44 -42.24
N SER A 651 1.63 1.58 -42.65
CA SER A 651 0.54 0.79 -42.08
C SER A 651 -0.55 0.48 -43.08
N ALA A 652 -1.13 -0.70 -42.94
CA ALA A 652 -2.42 -1.12 -43.48
C ALA A 652 -3.24 -1.68 -42.30
N ALA A 653 -4.55 -1.51 -42.33
CA ALA A 653 -5.42 -1.91 -41.21
C ALA A 653 -6.49 -2.88 -41.66
N LEU A 654 -6.83 -3.82 -40.77
CA LEU A 654 -8.09 -4.57 -40.87
C LEU A 654 -9.19 -3.70 -40.26
N PRO A 655 -10.23 -3.31 -41.02
CA PRO A 655 -11.32 -2.52 -40.46
C PRO A 655 -12.14 -3.32 -39.45
N PHE A 656 -12.93 -2.61 -38.64
CA PHE A 656 -13.86 -3.23 -37.71
C PHE A 656 -14.85 -4.16 -38.45
N GLY A 657 -15.27 -5.24 -37.78
CA GLY A 657 -16.19 -6.25 -38.34
C GLY A 657 -15.56 -7.32 -39.23
N VAL A 658 -14.28 -7.22 -39.60
CA VAL A 658 -13.60 -8.24 -40.44
C VAL A 658 -13.59 -9.62 -39.77
N PHE A 659 -13.35 -9.69 -38.45
CA PHE A 659 -13.33 -10.95 -37.73
C PHE A 659 -14.71 -11.63 -37.71
N ASP A 660 -15.76 -10.86 -37.45
CA ASP A 660 -17.15 -11.36 -37.49
C ASP A 660 -17.52 -11.86 -38.90
N GLU A 661 -17.04 -11.19 -39.94
CA GLU A 661 -17.30 -11.61 -41.33
C GLU A 661 -16.51 -12.87 -41.70
N LEU A 662 -15.27 -13.02 -41.23
CA LEU A 662 -14.48 -14.24 -41.43
C LEU A 662 -15.13 -15.47 -40.78
N LEU A 663 -15.78 -15.31 -39.62
CA LEU A 663 -16.48 -16.40 -38.93
C LEU A 663 -17.71 -16.91 -39.69
N LYS A 664 -18.27 -16.12 -40.60
CA LYS A 664 -19.41 -16.55 -41.45
C LYS A 664 -18.97 -17.44 -42.62
N ASP A 665 -17.69 -17.44 -42.98
CA ASP A 665 -17.19 -18.23 -44.10
C ASP A 665 -17.14 -19.74 -43.77
N PRO A 666 -17.51 -20.62 -44.70
CA PRO A 666 -17.46 -22.07 -44.50
C PRO A 666 -16.10 -22.61 -44.04
N CYS A 667 -14.98 -21.98 -44.42
CA CYS A 667 -13.65 -22.42 -43.99
C CYS A 667 -13.41 -22.24 -42.47
N ASN A 668 -14.22 -21.41 -41.81
CA ASN A 668 -14.16 -21.13 -40.38
C ASN A 668 -15.38 -21.65 -39.61
N ALA A 669 -16.20 -22.53 -40.20
CA ALA A 669 -17.42 -23.04 -39.57
C ALA A 669 -17.14 -23.75 -38.22
N THR A 670 -16.05 -24.52 -38.12
CA THR A 670 -15.65 -25.20 -36.88
C THR A 670 -15.26 -24.22 -35.77
N PRO A 671 -14.28 -23.30 -35.93
CA PRO A 671 -13.95 -22.33 -34.88
C PRO A 671 -15.10 -21.39 -34.55
N ALA A 672 -15.97 -21.04 -35.52
CA ALA A 672 -17.17 -20.24 -35.26
C ALA A 672 -18.16 -20.96 -34.32
N ALA A 673 -18.45 -22.24 -34.58
CA ALA A 673 -19.33 -23.03 -33.72
C ALA A 673 -18.75 -23.23 -32.30
N GLU A 674 -17.44 -23.46 -32.19
CA GLU A 674 -16.75 -23.60 -30.89
C GLU A 674 -16.75 -22.30 -30.08
N LEU A 675 -16.48 -21.15 -30.71
CA LEU A 675 -16.58 -19.83 -30.05
C LEU A 675 -18.02 -19.53 -29.62
N GLN A 676 -19.00 -19.80 -30.48
CA GLN A 676 -20.40 -19.60 -30.15
C GLN A 676 -20.83 -20.49 -28.99
N ALA A 677 -20.44 -21.76 -28.96
CA ALA A 677 -20.73 -22.66 -27.85
C ALA A 677 -20.10 -22.16 -26.54
N LEU A 678 -18.84 -21.74 -26.58
CA LEU A 678 -18.11 -21.21 -25.42
C LEU A 678 -18.81 -19.96 -24.86
N PHE A 679 -19.18 -19.01 -25.72
CA PHE A 679 -19.87 -17.78 -25.33
C PHE A 679 -21.35 -17.95 -24.99
N THR A 680 -22.00 -19.03 -25.44
CA THR A 680 -23.38 -19.35 -25.03
C THR A 680 -23.39 -20.10 -23.69
N SER A 681 -22.34 -20.86 -23.40
CA SER A 681 -22.19 -21.61 -22.14
C SER A 681 -21.79 -20.76 -20.93
N ALA A 682 -21.28 -19.55 -21.16
CA ALA A 682 -20.88 -18.60 -20.13
C ALA A 682 -21.75 -17.34 -20.24
N GLY A 683 -22.23 -16.80 -19.11
CA GLY A 683 -22.85 -15.48 -19.10
C GLY A 683 -21.90 -14.40 -19.62
N VAL A 684 -22.46 -13.30 -20.16
CA VAL A 684 -21.66 -12.15 -20.62
C VAL A 684 -20.83 -11.64 -19.45
N GLY A 685 -19.50 -11.64 -19.58
CA GLY A 685 -18.57 -11.22 -18.51
C GLY A 685 -18.17 -12.31 -17.51
N GLN A 686 -18.62 -13.56 -17.67
CA GLN A 686 -18.37 -14.65 -16.70
C GLN A 686 -17.41 -15.74 -17.20
N LEU A 687 -16.57 -15.45 -18.21
CA LEU A 687 -15.57 -16.40 -18.69
C LEU A 687 -14.43 -16.50 -17.68
N SER A 688 -14.18 -17.71 -17.17
CA SER A 688 -12.98 -17.99 -16.36
C SER A 688 -11.69 -17.80 -17.18
N ALA A 689 -10.56 -17.61 -16.51
CA ALA A 689 -9.25 -17.50 -17.16
C ALA A 689 -8.94 -18.69 -18.10
N ALA A 690 -9.34 -19.91 -17.71
CA ALA A 690 -9.20 -21.09 -18.55
C ALA A 690 -10.05 -21.02 -19.82
N GLN A 691 -11.29 -20.52 -19.72
CA GLN A 691 -12.17 -20.33 -20.87
C GLN A 691 -11.67 -19.19 -21.78
N LEU A 692 -11.06 -18.13 -21.24
CA LEU A 692 -10.42 -17.09 -22.03
C LEU A 692 -9.21 -17.61 -22.82
N GLU A 693 -8.40 -18.46 -22.18
CA GLU A 693 -7.27 -19.11 -22.86
C GLU A 693 -7.77 -20.07 -23.96
N GLN A 694 -8.85 -20.80 -23.71
CA GLN A 694 -9.52 -21.61 -24.72
C GLN A 694 -10.09 -20.77 -25.87
N ALA A 695 -10.74 -19.64 -25.57
CA ALA A 695 -11.26 -18.71 -26.59
C ALA A 695 -10.12 -18.20 -27.48
N ARG A 696 -8.98 -17.83 -26.89
CA ARG A 696 -7.77 -17.42 -27.61
C ARG A 696 -7.27 -18.55 -28.52
N ALA A 697 -7.19 -19.78 -28.02
CA ALA A 697 -6.77 -20.93 -28.80
C ALA A 697 -7.70 -21.21 -30.00
N ILE A 698 -9.02 -21.05 -29.83
CA ILE A 698 -9.99 -21.21 -30.92
C ILE A 698 -9.87 -20.07 -31.94
N ALA A 699 -9.75 -18.82 -31.48
CA ALA A 699 -9.57 -17.66 -32.36
C ALA A 699 -8.33 -17.79 -33.26
N MET A 700 -7.23 -18.36 -32.74
CA MET A 700 -6.01 -18.63 -33.52
C MET A 700 -6.18 -19.67 -34.64
N ARG A 701 -7.29 -20.41 -34.67
CA ARG A 701 -7.64 -21.35 -35.76
C ARG A 701 -8.43 -20.69 -36.90
N VAL A 702 -8.91 -19.45 -36.71
CA VAL A 702 -9.62 -18.70 -37.75
C VAL A 702 -8.64 -18.34 -38.87
N ARG A 703 -9.01 -18.64 -40.11
CA ARG A 703 -8.19 -18.41 -41.30
C ARG A 703 -8.78 -17.32 -42.19
N PRO A 704 -7.94 -16.46 -42.79
CA PRO A 704 -8.43 -15.54 -43.82
C PRO A 704 -8.87 -16.33 -45.05
N THR A 705 -9.96 -15.88 -45.67
CA THR A 705 -10.38 -16.37 -47.00
C THR A 705 -9.37 -15.95 -48.06
N ASN A 706 -9.42 -16.57 -49.25
CA ASN A 706 -8.54 -16.17 -50.37
C ASN A 706 -8.77 -14.71 -50.79
N THR A 707 -10.01 -14.22 -50.72
CA THR A 707 -10.37 -12.84 -51.03
C THR A 707 -9.86 -11.87 -49.95
N ALA A 708 -9.98 -12.23 -48.66
CA ALA A 708 -9.43 -11.44 -47.57
C ALA A 708 -7.90 -11.38 -47.65
N ARG A 709 -7.23 -12.51 -47.90
CA ARG A 709 -5.78 -12.57 -48.06
C ARG A 709 -5.30 -11.66 -49.20
N ALA A 710 -5.90 -11.77 -50.38
CA ALA A 710 -5.53 -10.93 -51.52
C ALA A 710 -5.72 -9.43 -51.25
N ALA A 711 -6.79 -9.05 -50.55
CA ALA A 711 -7.04 -7.67 -50.17
C ALA A 711 -6.03 -7.15 -49.12
N ILE A 712 -5.66 -7.98 -48.15
CA ILE A 712 -4.61 -7.65 -47.16
C ILE A 712 -3.27 -7.44 -47.87
N GLU A 713 -2.87 -8.36 -48.75
CA GLU A 713 -1.62 -8.26 -49.51
C GLU A 713 -1.60 -7.00 -50.39
N ALA A 714 -2.72 -6.67 -51.04
CA ALA A 714 -2.85 -5.46 -51.84
C ALA A 714 -2.73 -4.17 -51.00
N ALA A 715 -3.41 -4.10 -49.85
CA ALA A 715 -3.33 -2.96 -48.94
C ALA A 715 -1.93 -2.80 -48.35
N MET A 716 -1.26 -3.90 -48.00
CA MET A 716 0.12 -3.92 -47.54
C MET A 716 1.09 -3.41 -48.62
N ALA A 717 0.96 -3.93 -49.85
CA ALA A 717 1.80 -3.50 -50.97
C ALA A 717 1.63 -2.00 -51.27
N PHE A 718 0.39 -1.50 -51.28
CA PHE A 718 0.09 -0.08 -51.46
C PHE A 718 0.70 0.78 -50.33
N ALA A 719 0.57 0.32 -49.08
CA ALA A 719 1.08 1.05 -47.92
C ALA A 719 2.62 0.98 -47.76
N GLY A 720 3.30 0.16 -48.56
CA GLY A 720 4.74 -0.11 -48.42
C GLY A 720 5.07 -1.03 -47.24
N VAL A 721 4.10 -1.81 -46.76
CA VAL A 721 4.30 -2.82 -45.72
C VAL A 721 4.77 -4.13 -46.39
N PRO A 722 5.88 -4.74 -45.94
CA PRO A 722 6.36 -6.01 -46.52
C PRO A 722 5.32 -7.12 -46.39
N VAL A 723 4.97 -7.75 -47.52
CA VAL A 723 4.03 -8.89 -47.55
C VAL A 723 4.75 -10.16 -47.08
N PRO A 724 4.23 -10.90 -46.08
CA PRO A 724 4.87 -12.12 -45.58
C PRO A 724 4.79 -13.25 -46.63
N GLY A 725 5.94 -13.74 -47.10
CA GLY A 725 6.02 -14.85 -48.05
C GLY A 725 6.20 -14.47 -49.52
N GLY A 726 6.67 -13.25 -49.80
CA GLY A 726 7.28 -12.88 -51.08
C GLY A 726 8.74 -13.31 -51.19
#